data_AF-A0A9D2CNP1-F1
#
_entry.id   AF-A0A9D2CNP1-F1
#
_cell.length_a   1.000
_cell.length_b   1.000
_cell.length_c   1.000
_cell.angle_alpha   90.00
_cell.angle_beta   90.00
_cell.angle_gamma   90.00
#
_symmetry.space_group_name_H-M   'P 1'
#
loop_
_entity.id
_entity.type
_entity.pdbx_description
1 polymer ?
#
loop_
_entity_poly.entity_id
_entity_poly.type
_entity_poly.pdbx_seq_one_letter_code
_entity_poly.pdbx_strand_id
1 'polypeptide(L)'
;MKKYEMVALTGVLLSATILGANTSVVEAASKSKEIHVKNELKEDPVIEATSSLSDAVTTGKQKFSDLKDGQTLEVSPIFQEDVDSSNEKYETLLQNKLGIVDDKGNPLTMTIEQRDKKTNFASKVSYKNGEQTKTFNLKYNYFKPELISGRADPMNFKGTSLPSSFNDAITSGDHLNDSSTNVSKLSRNKTDLNGHKAVVETKITQISPDIDTKGGEIVFVPTDTTYNVEGAPLIRHVKIFQEPNWQQLSNRTLQLNDKTGLAKPVTITDSNGNKYSVTIKSGTVDITKPGKYTVTYEATGIDDNGTPVIDEGNHVVGQNIIYTKQNQSITVSGDTTQVNYNFIIKDKNTGDVIDTQSGQAADGSTITVDTSKLPSGYTLSNAQKTFKVDAKNPSKTIEIAKSVNYDIKYLDKDTNKQIGKDVTGTGDEGSSIVLQVPSGYDFANASDMMLTLNSKTPQKTIYLTRKSIPSIPAERLDYTIQYKDSKTSEVVDKTTGQGNLGDYINVKAPDGYSLADLSSYGFLLNKENMTFTSYVTKADTSYRISYIDENTNKEVGTQTGEGAVGSNLNLKVPTGYTLINADDAIYQIKNGSKDVQILVKKAEDSDDLGLVSTYPDGGSVQVYDANGKAIDVDLAQASDWVTDQLKSINGVEYYRVATDKYIRTDKAYKYVPFSDVIVTSKETPVYDCKGKLNTEKVLGKNTPWYTDRIAEINGIKMYRVATNMWVKAGEVKD
;
A
#
# COMPACT_ATOMS: atom_id res chain seq x y z
N MET A 1 -5.49 43.15 -18.29
CA MET A 1 -4.95 41.80 -18.54
C MET A 1 -3.63 41.96 -19.26
N LYS A 2 -2.51 41.74 -18.57
CA LYS A 2 -1.17 41.77 -19.17
C LYS A 2 -0.95 40.44 -19.90
N LYS A 3 -0.41 40.50 -21.12
CA LYS A 3 -0.07 39.32 -21.93
C LYS A 3 1.24 38.74 -21.39
N TYR A 4 1.19 37.52 -20.89
CA TYR A 4 2.37 36.74 -20.53
C TYR A 4 2.96 36.13 -21.82
N GLU A 5 4.27 36.28 -22.04
CA GLU A 5 4.98 35.57 -23.11
C GLU A 5 5.38 34.18 -22.59
N MET A 6 4.73 33.15 -23.12
CA MET A 6 5.02 31.75 -22.81
C MET A 6 6.11 31.25 -23.76
N VAL A 7 7.29 30.92 -23.24
CA VAL A 7 8.41 30.43 -24.05
C VAL A 7 8.48 28.91 -23.92
N ALA A 8 8.25 28.21 -25.03
CA ALA A 8 8.49 26.78 -25.14
C ALA A 8 9.63 26.56 -26.14
N LEU A 9 10.70 25.90 -25.72
CA LEU A 9 11.66 25.34 -26.67
C LEU A 9 11.03 24.06 -27.25
N THR A 10 10.40 24.20 -28.41
CA THR A 10 9.83 23.07 -29.16
C THR A 10 10.97 22.32 -29.86
N GLY A 11 11.69 21.50 -29.09
CA GLY A 11 12.40 20.37 -29.66
C GLY A 11 11.37 19.39 -30.21
N VAL A 12 11.27 19.29 -31.53
CA VAL A 12 10.47 18.29 -32.22
C VAL A 12 11.07 16.91 -31.93
N LEU A 13 10.68 16.31 -30.81
CA LEU A 13 10.58 14.87 -30.70
C LEU A 13 9.17 14.55 -31.19
N LEU A 14 9.11 14.01 -32.41
CA LEU A 14 7.93 13.33 -32.93
C LEU A 14 7.47 12.32 -31.88
N SER A 15 6.45 12.72 -31.13
CA SER A 15 5.51 11.80 -30.51
C SER A 15 4.90 10.96 -31.62
N ALA A 16 5.37 9.73 -31.79
CA ALA A 16 4.60 8.73 -32.51
C ALA A 16 3.46 8.27 -31.59
N THR A 17 2.35 8.99 -31.65
CA THR A 17 1.05 8.49 -31.24
C THR A 17 0.43 7.79 -32.46
N ILE A 18 0.09 6.50 -32.34
CA ILE A 18 -0.91 5.68 -33.07
C ILE A 18 -0.65 4.23 -32.58
N LEU A 19 -1.55 3.48 -31.92
CA LEU A 19 -3.01 3.42 -31.86
C LEU A 19 -3.43 2.80 -30.49
N GLY A 20 -4.52 3.15 -29.80
CA GLY A 20 -5.66 4.02 -30.10
C GLY A 20 -6.38 4.50 -28.81
N ALA A 21 -7.30 5.47 -28.83
CA ALA A 21 -8.16 5.88 -29.95
C ALA A 21 -8.33 7.41 -30.07
N ASN A 22 -8.54 7.86 -31.30
CA ASN A 22 -8.52 9.24 -31.82
C ASN A 22 -9.67 10.15 -31.33
N THR A 23 -9.46 11.47 -31.37
CA THR A 23 -10.17 12.38 -32.31
C THR A 23 -9.41 13.71 -32.48
N SER A 24 -9.39 14.17 -33.72
CA SER A 24 -8.74 15.34 -34.35
C SER A 24 -9.20 16.71 -33.82
N VAL A 25 -8.35 17.75 -33.99
CA VAL A 25 -8.63 19.06 -34.63
C VAL A 25 -7.51 20.07 -34.31
N VAL A 26 -6.95 20.72 -35.35
CA VAL A 26 -6.28 22.04 -35.25
C VAL A 26 -7.28 23.12 -35.66
N GLU A 27 -7.21 24.24 -34.95
CA GLU A 27 -8.04 25.45 -34.94
C GLU A 27 -8.60 25.96 -36.28
N ALA A 28 -9.86 26.40 -36.27
CA ALA A 28 -10.31 27.58 -37.00
C ALA A 28 -11.52 28.24 -36.32
N ALA A 29 -11.47 29.56 -36.22
CA ALA A 29 -12.35 30.41 -35.44
C ALA A 29 -13.83 30.43 -35.89
N SER A 30 -14.67 30.82 -34.92
CA SER A 30 -15.88 31.65 -35.02
C SER A 30 -17.28 30.98 -34.98
N LYS A 31 -18.08 31.53 -34.04
CA LYS A 31 -19.56 31.56 -33.88
C LYS A 31 -20.26 30.44 -33.08
N SER A 32 -20.75 30.84 -31.90
CA SER A 32 -21.99 30.46 -31.15
C SER A 32 -22.45 29.00 -31.18
N LYS A 33 -22.83 28.33 -30.09
CA LYS A 33 -23.66 28.71 -28.93
C LYS A 33 -23.51 27.57 -27.90
N GLU A 34 -23.61 27.88 -26.61
CA GLU A 34 -23.57 26.91 -25.50
C GLU A 34 -24.54 25.72 -25.68
N ILE A 35 -24.09 24.54 -25.28
CA ILE A 35 -24.97 23.46 -24.78
C ILE A 35 -24.43 23.04 -23.41
N HIS A 36 -25.24 23.28 -22.38
CA HIS A 36 -24.97 22.94 -20.99
C HIS A 36 -25.14 21.44 -20.78
N VAL A 37 -24.17 20.78 -20.13
CA VAL A 37 -24.38 19.45 -19.53
C VAL A 37 -24.50 19.64 -18.02
N LYS A 38 -25.67 19.28 -17.51
CA LYS A 38 -26.11 19.46 -16.13
C LYS A 38 -25.23 18.69 -15.15
N ASN A 39 -24.76 19.39 -14.12
CA ASN A 39 -24.36 18.81 -12.84
C ASN A 39 -25.59 18.20 -12.17
N GLU A 40 -25.61 16.88 -11.96
CA GLU A 40 -26.38 16.23 -10.91
C GLU A 40 -25.53 15.12 -10.28
N LEU A 41 -24.65 15.50 -9.36
CA LEU A 41 -24.27 14.66 -8.22
C LEU A 41 -25.48 14.61 -7.30
N LYS A 42 -26.15 13.45 -7.25
CA LYS A 42 -27.07 13.09 -6.17
C LYS A 42 -26.74 11.70 -5.67
N GLU A 43 -26.65 11.62 -4.35
CA GLU A 43 -26.53 10.43 -3.54
C GLU A 43 -27.69 9.46 -3.81
N ASP A 44 -27.36 8.16 -3.86
CA ASP A 44 -28.11 6.99 -3.35
C ASP A 44 -27.54 5.69 -3.99
N PRO A 45 -27.81 4.50 -3.46
CA PRO A 45 -27.48 3.93 -2.15
C PRO A 45 -26.50 2.73 -2.31
N VAL A 46 -26.12 2.13 -1.18
CA VAL A 46 -25.33 0.89 -1.09
C VAL A 46 -25.85 -0.18 -2.08
N ILE A 47 -25.04 -0.50 -3.09
CA ILE A 47 -25.25 -1.68 -3.93
C ILE A 47 -24.41 -2.80 -3.31
N GLU A 48 -25.09 -3.75 -2.67
CA GLU A 48 -24.55 -5.08 -2.42
C GLU A 48 -24.04 -5.64 -3.74
N ALA A 49 -22.74 -5.92 -3.81
CA ALA A 49 -22.13 -6.60 -4.95
C ALA A 49 -22.71 -8.01 -5.04
N THR A 50 -23.78 -8.17 -5.81
CA THR A 50 -24.23 -9.46 -6.31
C THR A 50 -23.13 -9.96 -7.25
N SER A 51 -22.48 -11.03 -6.81
CA SER A 51 -21.49 -11.76 -7.60
C SER A 51 -22.19 -12.41 -8.80
N SER A 52 -22.25 -11.67 -9.91
CA SER A 52 -22.51 -12.23 -11.22
C SER A 52 -21.19 -12.20 -12.00
N LEU A 53 -20.39 -13.25 -11.78
CA LEU A 53 -19.31 -13.62 -12.70
C LEU A 53 -19.58 -15.03 -13.18
N SER A 54 -20.40 -15.09 -14.23
CA SER A 54 -20.36 -16.16 -15.21
C SER A 54 -19.02 -16.09 -15.94
N ASP A 55 -18.04 -16.78 -15.40
CA ASP A 55 -16.97 -17.43 -16.15
C ASP A 55 -16.53 -18.59 -15.27
N ALA A 56 -16.63 -19.80 -15.81
CA ALA A 56 -16.17 -21.01 -15.13
C ALA A 56 -14.65 -20.91 -14.93
N VAL A 57 -14.25 -20.28 -13.81
CA VAL A 57 -12.87 -20.26 -13.32
C VAL A 57 -12.52 -21.71 -13.00
N THR A 58 -11.77 -22.34 -13.90
CA THR A 58 -11.18 -23.66 -13.63
C THR A 58 -10.09 -23.47 -12.58
N THR A 59 -10.44 -23.82 -11.35
CA THR A 59 -9.60 -23.90 -10.16
C THR A 59 -8.50 -24.94 -10.31
N GLY A 60 -7.40 -24.78 -9.55
CA GLY A 60 -6.12 -25.48 -9.72
C GLY A 60 -6.23 -26.98 -9.99
N LYS A 61 -6.00 -27.36 -11.26
CA LYS A 61 -6.15 -28.71 -11.79
C LYS A 61 -5.18 -29.70 -11.14
N GLN A 62 -5.65 -30.91 -10.83
CA GLN A 62 -4.83 -32.02 -10.32
C GLN A 62 -4.77 -33.13 -11.37
N LYS A 63 -3.57 -33.60 -11.72
CA LYS A 63 -3.47 -34.71 -12.69
C LYS A 63 -3.88 -36.02 -12.03
N PHE A 64 -4.72 -36.78 -12.72
CA PHE A 64 -5.16 -38.10 -12.31
C PHE A 64 -4.00 -39.09 -12.09
N SER A 65 -2.92 -38.95 -12.86
CA SER A 65 -1.70 -39.76 -12.74
C SER A 65 -0.98 -39.55 -11.40
N ASP A 66 -0.98 -38.32 -10.88
CA ASP A 66 -0.33 -37.94 -9.63
C ASP A 66 -1.08 -38.43 -8.37
N LEU A 67 -2.36 -38.77 -8.51
CA LEU A 67 -3.23 -39.18 -7.42
C LEU A 67 -3.22 -40.70 -7.23
N LYS A 68 -3.29 -41.18 -5.99
CA LYS A 68 -3.32 -42.62 -5.66
C LYS A 68 -4.76 -43.13 -5.52
N ASP A 69 -5.02 -44.36 -5.94
CA ASP A 69 -6.31 -45.01 -5.67
C ASP A 69 -6.54 -45.13 -4.16
N GLY A 70 -7.76 -44.84 -3.71
CA GLY A 70 -8.15 -44.79 -2.30
C GLY A 70 -7.68 -43.54 -1.55
N GLN A 71 -7.00 -42.59 -2.21
CA GLN A 71 -6.53 -41.36 -1.57
C GLN A 71 -7.70 -40.52 -1.02
N THR A 72 -7.49 -39.92 0.15
CA THR A 72 -8.42 -38.92 0.69
C THR A 72 -8.12 -37.55 0.10
N LEU A 73 -9.14 -36.93 -0.49
CA LEU A 73 -9.11 -35.57 -1.00
C LEU A 73 -9.83 -34.65 -0.03
N GLU A 74 -9.15 -33.58 0.34
CA GLU A 74 -9.65 -32.53 1.22
C GLU A 74 -10.38 -31.48 0.37
N VAL A 75 -11.60 -31.11 0.76
CA VAL A 75 -12.46 -30.21 -0.02
C VAL A 75 -13.29 -29.33 0.92
N SER A 76 -13.51 -28.05 0.61
CA SER A 76 -14.48 -27.23 1.36
C SER A 76 -15.92 -27.64 0.99
N PRO A 77 -16.89 -27.58 1.93
CA PRO A 77 -18.27 -28.01 1.68
C PRO A 77 -18.95 -27.21 0.57
N ILE A 78 -19.90 -27.86 -0.12
CA ILE A 78 -20.80 -27.24 -1.09
C ILE A 78 -22.21 -27.39 -0.52
N PHE A 79 -22.77 -26.29 -0.05
CA PHE A 79 -24.08 -26.25 0.61
C PHE A 79 -25.22 -26.10 -0.38
N GLN A 80 -26.45 -26.32 0.07
CA GLN A 80 -27.65 -26.19 -0.74
C GLN A 80 -27.73 -24.79 -1.39
N GLU A 81 -27.39 -23.74 -0.64
CA GLU A 81 -27.42 -22.37 -1.15
C GLU A 81 -26.36 -22.11 -2.22
N ASP A 82 -25.23 -22.84 -2.22
CA ASP A 82 -24.22 -22.73 -3.27
C ASP A 82 -24.73 -23.38 -4.57
N VAL A 83 -25.46 -24.50 -4.45
CA VAL A 83 -26.15 -25.15 -5.57
C VAL A 83 -27.22 -24.20 -6.14
N ASP A 84 -28.11 -23.70 -5.28
CA ASP A 84 -29.24 -22.85 -5.68
C ASP A 84 -28.78 -21.55 -6.35
N SER A 85 -27.70 -20.93 -5.87
CA SER A 85 -27.18 -19.67 -6.42
C SER A 85 -26.39 -19.84 -7.72
N SER A 86 -25.79 -21.01 -7.95
CA SER A 86 -24.97 -21.28 -9.14
C SER A 86 -25.77 -21.61 -10.40
N ASN A 87 -27.04 -22.02 -10.26
CA ASN A 87 -27.82 -22.69 -11.31
C ASN A 87 -27.17 -23.99 -11.86
N GLU A 88 -26.16 -24.54 -11.17
CA GLU A 88 -25.52 -25.81 -11.50
C GLU A 88 -25.95 -26.92 -10.53
N LYS A 89 -25.79 -28.18 -10.95
CA LYS A 89 -26.00 -29.32 -10.05
C LYS A 89 -24.82 -29.49 -9.09
N TYR A 90 -25.07 -30.02 -7.90
CA TYR A 90 -24.05 -30.35 -6.91
C TYR A 90 -22.86 -31.13 -7.49
N GLU A 91 -23.13 -32.11 -8.36
CA GLU A 91 -22.10 -32.92 -9.03
C GLU A 91 -21.14 -32.07 -9.87
N THR A 92 -21.68 -31.06 -10.57
CA THR A 92 -20.90 -30.18 -11.45
C THR A 92 -20.00 -29.28 -10.62
N LEU A 93 -20.55 -28.66 -9.57
CA LEU A 93 -19.78 -27.86 -8.62
C LEU A 93 -18.67 -28.67 -7.96
N LEU A 94 -18.98 -29.89 -7.49
CA LEU A 94 -18.00 -30.76 -6.85
C LEU A 94 -16.90 -31.19 -7.82
N GLN A 95 -17.24 -31.54 -9.07
CA GLN A 95 -16.25 -31.87 -10.09
C GLN A 95 -15.32 -30.70 -10.37
N ASN A 96 -15.87 -29.50 -10.56
CA ASN A 96 -15.09 -28.29 -10.82
C ASN A 96 -14.12 -27.99 -9.68
N LYS A 97 -14.59 -28.18 -8.44
CA LYS A 97 -13.82 -27.95 -7.22
C LYS A 97 -12.71 -28.96 -6.97
N LEU A 98 -12.93 -30.23 -7.34
CA LEU A 98 -11.90 -31.26 -7.30
C LEU A 98 -10.88 -31.08 -8.44
N GLY A 99 -11.33 -30.58 -9.61
CA GLY A 99 -10.46 -30.15 -10.70
C GLY A 99 -9.56 -31.25 -11.27
N ILE A 100 -10.00 -32.51 -11.25
CA ILE A 100 -9.16 -33.63 -11.69
C ILE A 100 -9.14 -33.71 -13.22
N VAL A 101 -7.94 -33.79 -13.78
CA VAL A 101 -7.69 -33.80 -15.23
C VAL A 101 -6.82 -34.99 -15.65
N ASP A 102 -6.86 -35.34 -16.93
CA ASP A 102 -5.91 -36.27 -17.53
C ASP A 102 -4.49 -35.64 -17.66
N ASP A 103 -3.53 -36.41 -18.16
CA ASP A 103 -2.15 -35.94 -18.35
C ASP A 103 -2.02 -34.78 -19.36
N LYS A 104 -3.04 -34.61 -20.21
CA LYS A 104 -3.13 -33.55 -21.23
C LYS A 104 -3.86 -32.30 -20.70
N GLY A 105 -4.38 -32.34 -19.47
CA GLY A 105 -5.09 -31.23 -18.85
C GLY A 105 -6.59 -31.16 -19.16
N ASN A 106 -7.16 -32.19 -19.79
CA ASN A 106 -8.59 -32.29 -20.04
C ASN A 106 -9.34 -32.72 -18.77
N PRO A 107 -10.48 -32.09 -18.42
CA PRO A 107 -11.32 -32.52 -17.31
C PRO A 107 -11.74 -33.97 -17.43
N LEU A 108 -11.59 -34.74 -16.35
CA LEU A 108 -12.15 -36.09 -16.26
C LEU A 108 -13.53 -36.04 -15.60
N THR A 109 -14.45 -36.88 -16.08
CA THR A 109 -15.80 -36.98 -15.52
C THR A 109 -15.77 -37.69 -14.17
N MET A 110 -16.36 -37.05 -13.18
CA MET A 110 -16.55 -37.59 -11.83
C MET A 110 -17.79 -38.47 -11.75
N THR A 111 -17.70 -39.59 -11.02
CA THR A 111 -18.87 -40.37 -10.58
C THR A 111 -18.94 -40.36 -9.05
N ILE A 112 -20.13 -40.11 -8.48
CA ILE A 112 -20.35 -40.22 -7.03
C ILE A 112 -20.65 -41.69 -6.69
N GLU A 113 -19.80 -42.30 -5.87
CA GLU A 113 -19.93 -43.69 -5.44
C GLU A 113 -20.72 -43.80 -4.14
N GLN A 114 -20.51 -42.86 -3.21
CA GLN A 114 -21.15 -42.87 -1.89
C GLN A 114 -21.43 -41.45 -1.42
N ARG A 115 -22.47 -41.32 -0.60
CA ARG A 115 -22.84 -40.09 0.10
C ARG A 115 -22.85 -40.30 1.61
N ASP A 116 -22.48 -39.26 2.33
CA ASP A 116 -22.65 -39.19 3.77
C ASP A 116 -24.13 -39.15 4.14
N LYS A 117 -24.55 -39.97 5.10
CA LYS A 117 -25.98 -40.11 5.44
C LYS A 117 -26.54 -38.88 6.17
N LYS A 118 -25.69 -38.13 6.88
CA LYS A 118 -26.12 -36.98 7.67
C LYS A 118 -26.32 -35.75 6.78
N THR A 119 -25.34 -35.47 5.93
CA THR A 119 -25.28 -34.24 5.12
C THR A 119 -25.67 -34.42 3.66
N ASN A 120 -25.72 -35.67 3.19
CA ASN A 120 -25.94 -36.03 1.78
C ASN A 120 -24.86 -35.51 0.80
N PHE A 121 -23.74 -34.99 1.34
CA PHE A 121 -22.54 -34.70 0.56
C PHE A 121 -21.89 -35.99 0.06
N ALA A 122 -21.23 -35.95 -1.09
CA ALA A 122 -20.45 -37.08 -1.58
C ALA A 122 -19.32 -37.40 -0.61
N SER A 123 -19.24 -38.65 -0.13
CA SER A 123 -18.16 -39.13 0.74
C SER A 123 -17.11 -39.94 -0.03
N LYS A 124 -17.47 -40.45 -1.22
CA LYS A 124 -16.58 -41.17 -2.11
C LYS A 124 -16.93 -40.93 -3.57
N VAL A 125 -15.92 -40.71 -4.40
CA VAL A 125 -16.05 -40.48 -5.84
C VAL A 125 -15.07 -41.35 -6.63
N SER A 126 -15.32 -41.54 -7.93
CA SER A 126 -14.41 -42.22 -8.85
C SER A 126 -14.21 -41.42 -10.13
N TYR A 127 -13.04 -41.63 -10.75
CA TYR A 127 -12.68 -41.08 -12.05
C TYR A 127 -12.07 -42.19 -12.90
N LYS A 128 -12.36 -42.15 -14.20
CA LYS A 128 -11.83 -43.08 -15.20
C LYS A 128 -10.95 -42.33 -16.20
N ASN A 129 -9.73 -42.82 -16.43
CA ASN A 129 -8.84 -42.34 -17.48
C ASN A 129 -8.32 -43.55 -18.28
N GLY A 130 -8.81 -43.73 -19.51
CA GLY A 130 -8.59 -44.95 -20.28
C GLY A 130 -9.17 -46.18 -19.59
N GLU A 131 -8.34 -47.19 -19.35
CA GLU A 131 -8.73 -48.42 -18.64
C GLU A 131 -8.61 -48.31 -17.11
N GLN A 132 -7.93 -47.28 -16.61
CA GLN A 132 -7.69 -47.12 -15.18
C GLN A 132 -8.85 -46.37 -14.51
N THR A 133 -9.41 -46.97 -13.46
CA THR A 133 -10.34 -46.32 -12.55
C THR A 133 -9.65 -46.12 -11.20
N LYS A 134 -9.73 -44.91 -10.65
CA LYS A 134 -9.31 -44.62 -9.27
C LYS A 134 -10.50 -44.09 -8.48
N THR A 135 -10.58 -44.48 -7.23
CA THR A 135 -11.55 -44.02 -6.24
C THR A 135 -10.90 -43.10 -5.23
N PHE A 136 -11.64 -42.11 -4.75
CA PHE A 136 -11.14 -41.11 -3.81
C PHE A 136 -12.16 -40.91 -2.68
N ASN A 137 -11.68 -40.93 -1.45
CA ASN A 137 -12.50 -40.58 -0.28
C ASN A 137 -12.52 -39.05 -0.15
N LEU A 138 -13.65 -38.46 0.21
CA LEU A 138 -13.78 -37.02 0.39
C LEU A 138 -13.83 -36.68 1.88
N LYS A 139 -12.98 -35.76 2.31
CA LYS A 139 -13.00 -35.17 3.64
C LYS A 139 -13.32 -33.68 3.53
N TYR A 140 -14.40 -33.27 4.18
CA TYR A 140 -14.86 -31.88 4.15
C TYR A 140 -14.19 -31.05 5.24
N ASN A 141 -13.51 -29.98 4.83
CA ASN A 141 -12.99 -28.96 5.73
C ASN A 141 -14.04 -27.87 5.91
N TYR A 142 -14.97 -28.13 6.81
CA TYR A 142 -15.98 -27.17 7.23
C TYR A 142 -15.36 -25.88 7.72
N PHE A 143 -16.08 -24.78 7.53
CA PHE A 143 -15.67 -23.49 8.03
C PHE A 143 -15.74 -23.49 9.55
N LYS A 144 -14.69 -22.98 10.18
CA LYS A 144 -14.70 -22.75 11.61
C LYS A 144 -15.67 -21.61 11.91
N PRO A 145 -16.58 -21.75 12.88
CA PRO A 145 -17.41 -20.62 13.27
C PRO A 145 -16.54 -19.54 13.90
N GLU A 146 -16.93 -18.30 13.70
CA GLU A 146 -16.29 -17.12 14.24
C GLU A 146 -17.26 -16.41 15.17
N LEU A 147 -16.72 -15.77 16.20
CA LEU A 147 -17.48 -14.84 17.03
C LEU A 147 -17.01 -13.43 16.75
N ILE A 148 -17.95 -12.53 16.56
CA ILE A 148 -17.69 -11.12 16.26
C ILE A 148 -18.16 -10.29 17.45
N SER A 149 -17.36 -9.29 17.81
CA SER A 149 -17.79 -8.23 18.72
C SER A 149 -18.41 -7.09 17.94
N GLY A 150 -19.64 -6.71 18.29
CA GLY A 150 -20.19 -5.40 17.91
C GLY A 150 -19.78 -4.26 18.86
N ARG A 151 -19.05 -4.58 19.93
CA ARG A 151 -18.70 -3.65 21.02
C ARG A 151 -17.21 -3.44 21.09
N ALA A 152 -16.83 -2.33 21.70
CA ALA A 152 -15.46 -2.06 22.07
C ALA A 152 -14.93 -3.17 22.99
N ASP A 153 -13.67 -3.53 22.77
CA ASP A 153 -12.89 -4.35 23.69
C ASP A 153 -11.75 -3.47 24.23
N PRO A 154 -11.60 -3.31 25.56
CA PRO A 154 -12.43 -3.88 26.62
C PRO A 154 -13.86 -3.32 26.67
N MET A 155 -14.80 -4.11 27.21
CA MET A 155 -16.12 -3.65 27.64
C MET A 155 -15.99 -2.93 28.98
N ASN A 156 -16.38 -1.65 29.03
CA ASN A 156 -16.16 -0.79 30.19
C ASN A 156 -17.49 -0.51 30.89
N PHE A 157 -17.55 -0.73 32.19
CA PHE A 157 -18.74 -0.50 33.01
C PHE A 157 -18.43 0.48 34.13
N LYS A 158 -19.31 1.46 34.33
CA LYS A 158 -19.22 2.35 35.50
C LYS A 158 -19.91 1.73 36.71
N GLY A 159 -19.21 1.61 37.84
CA GLY A 159 -19.82 1.14 39.09
C GLY A 159 -18.87 0.36 39.97
N THR A 160 -19.42 -0.34 40.96
CA THR A 160 -18.68 -1.25 41.85
C THR A 160 -18.81 -2.71 41.45
N SER A 161 -19.75 -3.03 40.54
CA SER A 161 -19.96 -4.37 40.04
C SER A 161 -20.47 -4.39 38.60
N LEU A 162 -20.41 -5.56 37.95
CA LEU A 162 -21.04 -5.80 36.65
C LEU A 162 -22.56 -5.58 36.69
N PRO A 163 -23.17 -5.13 35.57
CA PRO A 163 -24.63 -5.15 35.43
C PRO A 163 -25.16 -6.57 35.58
N SER A 164 -26.28 -6.74 36.30
CA SER A 164 -26.86 -8.06 36.59
C SER A 164 -27.16 -8.84 35.30
N SER A 165 -27.69 -8.18 34.27
CA SER A 165 -27.98 -8.81 32.97
C SER A 165 -26.74 -9.44 32.33
N PHE A 166 -25.58 -8.79 32.41
CA PHE A 166 -24.33 -9.32 31.88
C PHE A 166 -23.79 -10.44 32.79
N ASN A 167 -23.82 -10.21 34.11
CA ASN A 167 -23.33 -11.18 35.09
C ASN A 167 -24.11 -12.50 35.07
N ASP A 168 -25.43 -12.44 34.90
CA ASP A 168 -26.32 -13.60 34.82
C ASP A 168 -26.03 -14.42 33.56
N ALA A 169 -25.82 -13.77 32.40
CA ALA A 169 -25.49 -14.44 31.15
C ALA A 169 -24.15 -15.19 31.25
N ILE A 170 -23.10 -14.55 31.78
CA ILE A 170 -21.77 -15.18 31.88
C ILE A 170 -21.68 -16.23 32.99
N THR A 171 -22.51 -16.16 34.03
CA THR A 171 -22.53 -17.14 35.13
C THR A 171 -23.36 -18.37 34.78
N SER A 172 -24.51 -18.19 34.11
CA SER A 172 -25.37 -19.30 33.70
C SER A 172 -24.83 -20.06 32.49
N GLY A 173 -24.11 -19.36 31.59
CA GLY A 173 -23.75 -19.89 30.28
C GLY A 173 -24.90 -19.84 29.26
N ASP A 174 -26.06 -19.33 29.66
CA ASP A 174 -27.20 -19.11 28.79
C ASP A 174 -27.11 -17.74 28.11
N HIS A 175 -27.73 -17.60 26.94
CA HIS A 175 -27.81 -16.33 26.22
C HIS A 175 -26.45 -15.67 25.90
N LEU A 176 -25.35 -16.44 25.83
CA LEU A 176 -24.00 -15.95 25.51
C LEU A 176 -23.83 -15.31 24.12
N ASN A 177 -24.90 -15.16 23.35
CA ASN A 177 -24.89 -14.55 22.03
C ASN A 177 -26.04 -13.57 21.82
N ASP A 178 -26.62 -13.09 22.90
CA ASP A 178 -27.66 -12.08 22.87
C ASP A 178 -27.07 -10.66 22.97
N SER A 179 -27.94 -9.66 23.08
CA SER A 179 -27.54 -8.27 23.24
C SER A 179 -26.72 -7.99 24.51
N SER A 180 -26.84 -8.80 25.57
CA SER A 180 -26.13 -8.58 26.84
C SER A 180 -24.64 -8.84 26.68
N THR A 181 -24.27 -10.01 26.15
CA THR A 181 -22.87 -10.41 25.93
C THR A 181 -22.30 -9.83 24.64
N ASN A 182 -23.16 -9.52 23.66
CA ASN A 182 -22.80 -8.94 22.37
C ASN A 182 -21.68 -9.73 21.65
N VAL A 183 -21.82 -11.03 21.73
CA VAL A 183 -21.00 -11.99 21.02
C VAL A 183 -21.86 -12.51 19.88
N SER A 184 -21.72 -11.90 18.71
CA SER A 184 -22.49 -12.33 17.53
C SER A 184 -21.83 -13.54 16.89
N LYS A 185 -22.64 -14.48 16.43
CA LYS A 185 -22.17 -15.68 15.72
C LYS A 185 -22.02 -15.37 14.24
N LEU A 186 -20.88 -15.70 13.67
CA LEU A 186 -20.70 -15.81 12.24
C LEU A 186 -20.38 -17.26 11.90
N SER A 187 -21.24 -17.90 11.11
CA SER A 187 -20.91 -19.17 10.46
C SER A 187 -20.94 -18.98 8.96
N ARG A 188 -19.92 -19.52 8.30
CA ARG A 188 -19.91 -19.68 6.83
C ARG A 188 -20.43 -21.04 6.41
N ASN A 189 -20.59 -21.98 7.36
CA ASN A 189 -21.31 -23.21 7.05
C ASN A 189 -22.80 -22.86 6.88
N LYS A 190 -23.42 -23.42 5.84
CA LYS A 190 -24.82 -23.15 5.51
C LYS A 190 -25.67 -24.42 5.66
N THR A 191 -26.71 -24.55 4.86
CA THR A 191 -27.62 -25.69 4.90
C THR A 191 -27.03 -26.86 4.11
N ASP A 192 -26.92 -28.05 4.73
CA ASP A 192 -26.52 -29.24 4.00
C ASP A 192 -27.60 -29.72 3.00
N LEU A 193 -27.30 -30.72 2.18
CA LEU A 193 -28.23 -31.22 1.16
C LEU A 193 -29.40 -32.03 1.74
N ASN A 194 -29.43 -32.26 3.06
CA ASN A 194 -30.56 -32.84 3.78
C ASN A 194 -31.40 -31.79 4.51
N GLY A 195 -31.06 -30.50 4.39
CA GLY A 195 -31.79 -29.40 5.01
C GLY A 195 -31.37 -29.08 6.44
N HIS A 196 -30.31 -29.69 6.99
CA HIS A 196 -29.81 -29.30 8.30
C HIS A 196 -29.04 -27.99 8.19
N LYS A 197 -29.46 -27.00 8.96
CA LYS A 197 -28.81 -25.68 9.02
C LYS A 197 -27.66 -25.71 10.02
N ALA A 198 -26.62 -24.92 9.76
CA ALA A 198 -25.55 -24.68 10.73
C ALA A 198 -26.13 -24.08 12.02
N VAL A 199 -25.81 -24.71 13.16
CA VAL A 199 -26.16 -24.21 14.49
C VAL A 199 -24.86 -23.97 15.24
N VAL A 200 -24.55 -22.71 15.50
CA VAL A 200 -23.40 -22.35 16.32
C VAL A 200 -23.85 -22.17 17.76
N GLU A 201 -23.21 -22.88 18.67
CA GLU A 201 -23.31 -22.68 20.12
C GLU A 201 -22.03 -22.04 20.63
N THR A 202 -22.11 -21.36 21.77
CA THR A 202 -20.97 -20.69 22.39
C THR A 202 -20.83 -21.20 23.81
N LYS A 203 -19.61 -21.46 24.24
CA LYS A 203 -19.29 -21.87 25.61
C LYS A 203 -18.25 -20.94 26.22
N ILE A 204 -18.36 -20.69 27.52
CA ILE A 204 -17.28 -20.06 28.28
C ILE A 204 -16.32 -21.17 28.72
N THR A 205 -15.05 -21.04 28.33
CA THR A 205 -14.00 -22.01 28.68
C THR A 205 -13.08 -21.48 29.77
N GLN A 206 -13.02 -20.16 29.96
CA GLN A 206 -12.25 -19.51 31.00
C GLN A 206 -12.92 -18.20 31.41
N ILE A 207 -12.86 -17.90 32.71
CA ILE A 207 -13.34 -16.64 33.31
C ILE A 207 -12.38 -16.22 34.41
N SER A 208 -12.06 -14.92 34.47
CA SER A 208 -11.20 -14.40 35.53
C SER A 208 -11.91 -14.46 36.89
N PRO A 209 -11.17 -14.71 37.99
CA PRO A 209 -11.71 -14.55 39.34
C PRO A 209 -12.18 -13.11 39.58
N ASP A 210 -13.24 -12.92 40.37
CA ASP A 210 -13.80 -11.60 40.72
C ASP A 210 -14.18 -10.73 39.49
N ILE A 211 -14.50 -11.34 38.35
CA ILE A 211 -14.92 -10.67 37.11
C ILE A 211 -16.05 -9.65 37.35
N ASP A 212 -16.89 -9.92 38.35
CA ASP A 212 -18.04 -9.13 38.76
C ASP A 212 -17.67 -7.83 39.48
N THR A 213 -16.48 -7.69 40.05
CA THR A 213 -16.06 -6.52 40.85
C THR A 213 -14.75 -5.87 40.39
N LYS A 214 -13.84 -6.65 39.81
CA LYS A 214 -12.55 -6.17 39.30
C LYS A 214 -12.45 -6.14 37.78
N GLY A 215 -13.37 -6.82 37.08
CA GLY A 215 -13.21 -7.09 35.66
C GLY A 215 -12.11 -8.14 35.41
N GLY A 216 -11.72 -8.31 34.16
CA GLY A 216 -10.78 -9.35 33.73
C GLY A 216 -11.15 -9.93 32.37
N GLU A 217 -10.66 -11.13 32.10
CA GLU A 217 -10.84 -11.83 30.83
C GLU A 217 -11.93 -12.90 30.89
N ILE A 218 -12.67 -13.04 29.78
CA ILE A 218 -13.63 -14.11 29.52
C ILE A 218 -13.32 -14.71 28.16
N VAL A 219 -13.24 -16.05 28.06
CA VAL A 219 -12.92 -16.75 26.82
C VAL A 219 -14.14 -17.53 26.32
N PHE A 220 -14.67 -17.08 25.17
CA PHE A 220 -15.79 -17.70 24.48
C PHE A 220 -15.29 -18.59 23.36
N VAL A 221 -15.75 -19.85 23.31
CA VAL A 221 -15.43 -20.78 22.22
C VAL A 221 -16.71 -21.10 21.47
N PRO A 222 -16.80 -20.75 20.17
CA PRO A 222 -17.91 -21.15 19.33
C PRO A 222 -17.73 -22.59 18.84
N THR A 223 -18.83 -23.33 18.70
CA THR A 223 -18.86 -24.65 18.08
C THR A 223 -20.06 -24.73 17.15
N ASP A 224 -19.82 -25.10 15.90
CA ASP A 224 -20.88 -25.50 14.98
C ASP A 224 -21.28 -26.93 15.34
N THR A 225 -22.39 -27.08 16.06
CA THR A 225 -22.85 -28.38 16.57
C THR A 225 -23.46 -29.25 15.46
N THR A 226 -23.92 -28.64 14.37
CA THR A 226 -24.40 -29.36 13.19
C THR A 226 -23.26 -30.14 12.55
N TYR A 227 -22.08 -29.52 12.36
CA TYR A 227 -20.94 -30.16 11.70
C TYR A 227 -19.82 -30.61 12.66
N ASN A 228 -19.99 -30.36 13.97
CA ASN A 228 -19.05 -30.68 15.04
C ASN A 228 -17.67 -30.02 14.82
N VAL A 229 -17.67 -28.72 14.54
CA VAL A 229 -16.47 -27.93 14.22
C VAL A 229 -16.31 -26.82 15.25
N GLU A 230 -15.21 -26.89 16.00
CA GLU A 230 -14.85 -25.85 16.96
C GLU A 230 -14.15 -24.68 16.26
N GLY A 231 -14.56 -23.47 16.62
CA GLY A 231 -13.98 -22.23 16.11
C GLY A 231 -12.87 -21.68 16.98
N ALA A 232 -12.27 -20.57 16.55
CA ALA A 232 -11.25 -19.91 17.34
C ALA A 232 -11.86 -19.28 18.61
N PRO A 233 -11.15 -19.31 19.75
CA PRO A 233 -11.60 -18.63 20.95
C PRO A 233 -11.65 -17.12 20.73
N LEU A 234 -12.70 -16.49 21.23
CA LEU A 234 -12.84 -15.05 21.34
C LEU A 234 -12.61 -14.64 22.78
N ILE A 235 -11.56 -13.85 23.00
CA ILE A 235 -11.25 -13.30 24.31
C ILE A 235 -11.95 -11.95 24.44
N ARG A 236 -12.60 -11.71 25.57
CA ARG A 236 -13.19 -10.43 25.96
C ARG A 236 -12.53 -9.92 27.21
N HIS A 237 -12.19 -8.64 27.21
CA HIS A 237 -11.70 -7.93 28.37
C HIS A 237 -12.83 -7.09 28.96
N VAL A 238 -12.99 -7.14 30.26
CA VAL A 238 -13.99 -6.40 31.03
C VAL A 238 -13.26 -5.48 31.98
N LYS A 239 -13.63 -4.20 32.01
CA LYS A 239 -13.13 -3.22 32.98
C LYS A 239 -14.29 -2.60 33.76
N ILE A 240 -14.16 -2.57 35.08
CA ILE A 240 -15.13 -1.93 35.97
C ILE A 240 -14.48 -0.68 36.57
N PHE A 241 -14.93 0.47 36.09
CA PHE A 241 -14.47 1.79 36.48
C PHE A 241 -15.15 2.22 37.79
N GLN A 242 -14.36 2.27 38.86
CA GLN A 242 -14.79 2.66 40.21
C GLN A 242 -14.55 4.16 40.48
N GLU A 243 -14.86 4.67 41.68
CA GLU A 243 -14.53 6.07 41.97
C GLU A 243 -13.01 6.31 41.84
N PRO A 244 -12.56 7.35 41.08
CA PRO A 244 -11.15 7.65 40.94
C PRO A 244 -10.50 8.00 42.28
N ASN A 245 -9.23 7.63 42.45
CA ASN A 245 -8.47 8.03 43.63
C ASN A 245 -8.06 9.51 43.54
N TRP A 246 -8.95 10.40 43.99
CA TRP A 246 -8.74 11.84 44.01
C TRP A 246 -7.53 12.31 44.83
N GLN A 247 -7.01 11.48 45.75
CA GLN A 247 -5.81 11.84 46.53
C GLN A 247 -4.58 12.03 45.64
N GLN A 248 -4.55 11.41 44.45
CA GLN A 248 -3.49 11.60 43.45
C GLN A 248 -3.39 13.05 42.93
N LEU A 249 -4.41 13.89 43.17
CA LEU A 249 -4.43 15.31 42.77
C LEU A 249 -4.12 16.28 43.92
N SER A 250 -3.96 15.79 45.16
CA SER A 250 -3.91 16.61 46.37
C SER A 250 -2.80 17.69 46.38
N ASN A 251 -1.74 17.48 45.60
CA ASN A 251 -0.57 18.37 45.52
C ASN A 251 -0.36 18.99 44.12
N ARG A 252 -1.41 19.09 43.29
CA ARG A 252 -1.26 19.68 41.94
C ARG A 252 -0.75 21.12 42.03
N THR A 253 0.45 21.34 41.51
CA THR A 253 1.15 22.63 41.50
C THR A 253 1.51 23.04 40.08
N LEU A 254 1.26 24.30 39.73
CA LEU A 254 1.55 24.89 38.43
C LEU A 254 2.62 25.98 38.57
N GLN A 255 3.47 26.15 37.55
CA GLN A 255 4.37 27.29 37.47
C GLN A 255 3.58 28.55 37.09
N LEU A 256 4.04 29.70 37.57
CA LEU A 256 3.50 31.00 37.14
C LEU A 256 3.46 31.10 35.60
N ASN A 257 2.33 31.56 35.06
CA ASN A 257 2.06 31.70 33.63
C ASN A 257 2.02 30.40 32.79
N ASP A 258 2.02 29.21 33.40
CA ASP A 258 1.96 27.93 32.68
C ASP A 258 0.54 27.62 32.15
N LYS A 259 0.20 28.25 31.04
CA LYS A 259 -1.09 28.03 30.33
C LYS A 259 -1.25 26.57 29.89
N THR A 260 -0.17 25.97 29.40
CA THR A 260 -0.18 24.59 28.89
C THR A 260 -0.39 23.58 30.02
N GLY A 261 0.27 23.75 31.16
CA GLY A 261 0.09 22.91 32.34
C GLY A 261 -1.28 23.07 33.02
N LEU A 262 -1.90 24.25 32.92
CA LEU A 262 -3.28 24.45 33.35
C LEU A 262 -4.26 23.70 32.45
N ALA A 263 -4.10 23.83 31.13
CA ALA A 263 -4.96 23.17 30.12
C ALA A 263 -4.73 21.64 30.04
N LYS A 264 -3.59 21.16 30.53
CA LYS A 264 -3.22 19.75 30.55
C LYS A 264 -4.22 18.92 31.38
N PRO A 265 -4.77 17.83 30.82
CA PRO A 265 -5.44 16.82 31.62
C PRO A 265 -4.45 16.05 32.50
N VAL A 266 -4.86 15.67 33.71
CA VAL A 266 -4.04 14.86 34.63
C VAL A 266 -4.57 13.45 34.66
N THR A 267 -3.70 12.46 34.52
CA THR A 267 -4.08 11.05 34.60
C THR A 267 -4.07 10.59 36.06
N ILE A 268 -5.16 10.01 36.53
CA ILE A 268 -5.26 9.32 37.82
C ILE A 268 -5.84 7.92 37.64
N THR A 269 -5.76 7.08 38.67
CA THR A 269 -6.35 5.72 38.66
C THR A 269 -7.37 5.48 39.76
N ASP A 270 -8.22 4.48 39.58
CA ASP A 270 -9.03 3.88 40.65
C ASP A 270 -8.32 2.67 41.31
N SER A 271 -9.00 1.99 42.23
CA SER A 271 -8.53 0.78 42.93
C SER A 271 -8.33 -0.43 42.01
N ASN A 272 -9.00 -0.47 40.86
CA ASN A 272 -8.83 -1.52 39.85
C ASN A 272 -7.72 -1.18 38.85
N GLY A 273 -7.10 0.00 38.97
CA GLY A 273 -6.05 0.48 38.08
C GLY A 273 -6.57 1.09 36.78
N ASN A 274 -7.88 1.29 36.62
CA ASN A 274 -8.41 1.97 35.44
C ASN A 274 -8.02 3.45 35.47
N LYS A 275 -7.74 4.00 34.29
CA LYS A 275 -7.22 5.36 34.14
C LYS A 275 -8.34 6.36 33.88
N TYR A 276 -8.15 7.58 34.37
CA TYR A 276 -9.03 8.71 34.14
C TYR A 276 -8.23 9.92 33.68
N SER A 277 -8.71 10.59 32.64
CA SER A 277 -8.27 11.91 32.23
C SER A 277 -9.04 12.98 33.00
N VAL A 278 -8.35 13.75 33.84
CA VAL A 278 -8.96 14.75 34.73
C VAL A 278 -8.75 16.15 34.21
N THR A 279 -9.85 16.89 34.02
CA THR A 279 -9.85 18.30 33.61
C THR A 279 -10.58 19.17 34.62
N ILE A 280 -10.37 20.49 34.55
CA ILE A 280 -11.10 21.46 35.36
C ILE A 280 -12.47 21.66 34.70
N LYS A 281 -13.52 21.21 35.38
CA LYS A 281 -14.91 21.42 34.94
C LYS A 281 -15.38 22.83 35.20
N SER A 282 -15.06 23.37 36.37
CA SER A 282 -15.44 24.71 36.81
C SER A 282 -14.52 25.25 37.90
N GLY A 283 -14.53 26.56 38.09
CA GLY A 283 -13.57 27.29 38.94
C GLY A 283 -12.55 28.04 38.08
N THR A 284 -11.97 29.13 38.63
CA THR A 284 -11.00 29.98 37.92
C THR A 284 -9.66 29.91 38.63
N VAL A 285 -8.59 29.69 37.87
CA VAL A 285 -7.20 29.68 38.37
C VAL A 285 -6.46 30.85 37.73
N ASP A 286 -6.10 31.86 38.52
CA ASP A 286 -5.29 32.98 38.04
C ASP A 286 -3.81 32.59 38.05
N ILE A 287 -3.32 32.07 36.93
CA ILE A 287 -1.93 31.63 36.76
C ILE A 287 -0.91 32.78 36.81
N THR A 288 -1.35 34.04 36.85
CA THR A 288 -0.46 35.21 36.95
C THR A 288 -0.12 35.58 38.39
N LYS A 289 -0.81 34.96 39.38
CA LYS A 289 -0.62 35.24 40.79
C LYS A 289 -0.36 33.96 41.58
N PRO A 290 0.72 33.90 42.39
CA PRO A 290 0.91 32.81 43.32
C PRO A 290 -0.27 32.69 44.29
N GLY A 291 -0.68 31.46 44.60
CA GLY A 291 -1.80 31.24 45.50
C GLY A 291 -2.41 29.86 45.37
N LYS A 292 -3.38 29.57 46.26
CA LYS A 292 -4.22 28.37 46.20
C LYS A 292 -5.58 28.73 45.63
N TYR A 293 -6.03 27.97 44.65
CA TYR A 293 -7.30 28.13 43.96
C TYR A 293 -8.16 26.89 44.17
N THR A 294 -9.48 27.07 44.21
CA THR A 294 -10.45 25.98 44.38
C THR A 294 -11.16 25.72 43.06
N VAL A 295 -11.22 24.46 42.67
CA VAL A 295 -11.82 24.00 41.40
C VAL A 295 -12.71 22.79 41.61
N THR A 296 -13.58 22.52 40.63
CA THR A 296 -14.26 21.24 40.46
C THR A 296 -13.57 20.48 39.34
N TYR A 297 -13.15 19.25 39.63
CA TYR A 297 -12.61 18.34 38.63
C TYR A 297 -13.70 17.48 38.01
N GLU A 298 -13.49 17.14 36.74
CA GLU A 298 -14.20 16.08 36.03
C GLU A 298 -13.16 15.05 35.55
N ALA A 299 -13.37 13.79 35.94
CA ALA A 299 -12.57 12.65 35.57
C ALA A 299 -13.34 11.84 34.52
N THR A 300 -12.80 11.77 33.30
CA THR A 300 -13.33 10.93 32.22
C THR A 300 -12.51 9.65 32.16
N GLY A 301 -13.15 8.49 32.26
CA GLY A 301 -12.50 7.20 32.09
C GLY A 301 -11.89 7.09 30.70
N ILE A 302 -10.66 6.61 30.62
CA ILE A 302 -9.91 6.48 29.37
C ILE A 302 -9.32 5.08 29.22
N ASP A 303 -9.15 4.65 27.98
CA ASP A 303 -8.40 3.45 27.64
C ASP A 303 -6.88 3.69 27.77
N ASP A 304 -6.10 2.66 27.47
CA ASP A 304 -4.65 2.77 27.51
C ASP A 304 -4.08 3.70 26.43
N ASN A 305 -4.85 4.08 25.41
CA ASN A 305 -4.44 5.06 24.41
C ASN A 305 -4.84 6.50 24.78
N GLY A 306 -5.48 6.71 25.94
CA GLY A 306 -6.00 8.02 26.33
C GLY A 306 -7.37 8.35 25.74
N THR A 307 -7.98 7.41 25.00
CA THR A 307 -9.29 7.59 24.37
C THR A 307 -10.38 7.48 25.43
N PRO A 308 -11.35 8.42 25.50
CA PRO A 308 -12.50 8.28 26.38
C PRO A 308 -13.24 6.96 26.16
N VAL A 309 -13.54 6.23 27.26
CA VAL A 309 -14.31 5.00 27.20
C VAL A 309 -15.79 5.24 27.44
N ILE A 310 -16.61 4.50 26.70
CA ILE A 310 -18.07 4.51 26.80
C ILE A 310 -18.50 3.53 27.90
N ASP A 311 -19.51 3.93 28.67
CA ASP A 311 -20.18 3.06 29.63
C ASP A 311 -21.12 2.07 28.92
N GLU A 312 -20.71 0.82 28.86
CA GLU A 312 -21.46 -0.28 28.24
C GLU A 312 -22.68 -0.68 29.06
N GLY A 313 -22.88 -0.20 30.29
CA GLY A 313 -24.03 -0.60 31.12
C GLY A 313 -25.40 -0.15 30.60
N ASN A 314 -25.45 0.95 29.83
CA ASN A 314 -26.70 1.55 29.34
C ASN A 314 -26.88 1.44 27.82
N HIS A 315 -25.86 0.97 27.08
CA HIS A 315 -25.81 0.87 25.60
C HIS A 315 -26.20 2.17 24.86
N VAL A 316 -25.99 3.35 25.45
CA VAL A 316 -26.23 4.63 24.77
C VAL A 316 -24.89 5.19 24.29
N VAL A 317 -24.71 5.17 22.96
CA VAL A 317 -23.53 5.76 22.29
C VAL A 317 -23.35 7.22 22.73
N GLY A 318 -22.15 7.55 23.22
CA GLY A 318 -21.78 8.92 23.65
C GLY A 318 -21.80 9.16 25.16
N GLN A 319 -22.17 8.18 25.99
CA GLN A 319 -22.09 8.28 27.45
C GLN A 319 -20.72 7.81 27.95
N ASN A 320 -19.77 8.74 28.00
CA ASN A 320 -18.45 8.45 28.60
C ASN A 320 -18.58 8.16 30.09
N ILE A 321 -17.68 7.35 30.63
CA ILE A 321 -17.58 7.12 32.07
C ILE A 321 -17.06 8.41 32.74
N ILE A 322 -17.90 9.11 33.49
CA ILE A 322 -17.56 10.40 34.12
C ILE A 322 -17.78 10.39 35.63
N TYR A 323 -16.80 10.91 36.38
CA TYR A 323 -16.91 11.26 37.81
C TYR A 323 -16.57 12.74 38.03
N THR A 324 -17.15 13.36 39.07
CA THR A 324 -16.82 14.76 39.43
C THR A 324 -16.47 14.88 40.89
N LYS A 325 -15.53 15.79 41.20
CA LYS A 325 -15.15 16.10 42.59
C LYS A 325 -15.03 17.61 42.78
N GLN A 326 -15.86 18.13 43.67
CA GLN A 326 -15.87 19.54 44.04
C GLN A 326 -14.78 19.85 45.08
N ASN A 327 -14.51 21.14 45.26
CA ASN A 327 -13.67 21.69 46.33
C ASN A 327 -12.23 21.15 46.33
N GLN A 328 -11.64 20.96 45.16
CA GLN A 328 -10.27 20.50 44.99
C GLN A 328 -9.33 21.70 44.88
N SER A 329 -8.09 21.58 45.39
CA SER A 329 -7.13 22.67 45.40
C SER A 329 -6.09 22.55 44.28
N ILE A 330 -5.76 23.67 43.65
CA ILE A 330 -4.60 23.83 42.76
C ILE A 330 -3.72 24.93 43.34
N THR A 331 -2.42 24.70 43.42
CA THR A 331 -1.45 25.72 43.83
C THR A 331 -0.75 26.31 42.60
N VAL A 332 -0.70 27.63 42.47
CA VAL A 332 0.21 28.32 41.55
C VAL A 332 1.43 28.75 42.34
N SER A 333 2.59 28.21 41.99
CA SER A 333 3.84 28.47 42.69
C SER A 333 4.44 29.82 42.28
N GLY A 334 4.91 30.58 43.27
CA GLY A 334 5.78 31.74 43.08
C GLY A 334 7.27 31.43 43.30
N ASP A 335 7.62 30.16 43.50
CA ASP A 335 9.01 29.73 43.67
C ASP A 335 9.78 29.92 42.36
N THR A 336 10.96 30.54 42.48
CA THR A 336 11.89 30.80 41.39
C THR A 336 13.14 29.92 41.45
N THR A 337 13.32 29.17 42.54
CA THR A 337 14.44 28.24 42.73
C THR A 337 14.19 26.90 42.05
N GLN A 338 12.91 26.49 41.94
CA GLN A 338 12.48 25.29 41.25
C GLN A 338 11.33 25.59 40.29
N VAL A 339 11.39 24.98 39.11
CA VAL A 339 10.37 25.07 38.06
C VAL A 339 9.45 23.85 38.16
N ASN A 340 8.15 24.11 38.28
CA ASN A 340 7.12 23.08 38.20
C ASN A 340 6.86 22.75 36.73
N TYR A 341 7.46 21.67 36.22
CA TYR A 341 7.40 21.30 34.81
C TYR A 341 6.29 20.30 34.51
N ASN A 342 5.91 20.22 33.22
CA ASN A 342 4.94 19.26 32.70
C ASN A 342 5.42 18.61 31.40
N PHE A 343 5.16 17.32 31.26
CA PHE A 343 5.36 16.56 30.03
C PHE A 343 4.03 15.94 29.60
N ILE A 344 3.66 16.12 28.33
CA ILE A 344 2.39 15.67 27.74
C ILE A 344 2.73 14.79 26.53
N ILE A 345 2.22 13.57 26.53
CA ILE A 345 2.45 12.59 25.46
C ILE A 345 1.11 12.32 24.78
N LYS A 346 1.06 12.53 23.47
CA LYS A 346 -0.15 12.37 22.68
C LYS A 346 0.00 11.27 21.64
N ASP A 347 -1.10 10.60 21.35
CA ASP A 347 -1.18 9.78 20.16
C ASP A 347 -1.14 10.68 18.93
N LYS A 348 -0.28 10.34 17.99
CA LYS A 348 -0.05 11.12 16.78
C LYS A 348 -1.26 11.11 15.84
N ASN A 349 -2.05 10.04 15.86
CA ASN A 349 -3.16 9.83 14.93
C ASN A 349 -4.47 10.42 15.49
N THR A 350 -4.77 10.21 16.77
CA THR A 350 -6.01 10.70 17.39
C THR A 350 -5.85 12.06 18.08
N GLY A 351 -4.63 12.40 18.51
CA GLY A 351 -4.36 13.60 19.31
C GLY A 351 -4.69 13.44 20.79
N ASP A 352 -5.17 12.26 21.21
CA ASP A 352 -5.53 11.96 22.60
C ASP A 352 -4.30 11.93 23.50
N VAL A 353 -4.49 12.27 24.78
CA VAL A 353 -3.39 12.29 25.76
C VAL A 353 -3.20 10.89 26.33
N ILE A 354 -2.08 10.27 26.00
CA ILE A 354 -1.72 8.91 26.40
C ILE A 354 -1.15 8.89 27.83
N ASP A 355 -0.23 9.81 28.12
CA ASP A 355 0.43 9.90 29.42
C ASP A 355 0.80 11.36 29.73
N THR A 356 0.84 11.69 31.03
CA THR A 356 1.35 12.96 31.50
C THR A 356 2.23 12.81 32.72
N GLN A 357 3.30 13.59 32.75
CA GLN A 357 4.26 13.59 33.86
C GLN A 357 4.49 15.02 34.36
N SER A 358 4.80 15.14 35.64
CA SER A 358 5.06 16.43 36.30
C SER A 358 6.15 16.25 37.35
N GLY A 359 6.85 17.33 37.66
CA GLY A 359 7.86 17.35 38.71
C GLY A 359 8.41 18.74 38.95
N GLN A 360 9.44 18.80 39.78
CA GLN A 360 10.14 20.03 40.12
C GLN A 360 11.64 19.86 39.87
N ALA A 361 12.26 20.83 39.22
CA ALA A 361 13.70 20.85 38.97
C ALA A 361 14.20 22.28 38.80
N ALA A 362 15.50 22.49 38.98
CA ALA A 362 16.12 23.79 38.71
C ALA A 362 16.02 24.14 37.21
N ASP A 363 15.91 25.44 36.92
CA ASP A 363 15.85 25.94 35.54
C ASP A 363 17.09 25.51 34.74
N GLY A 364 16.88 25.09 33.49
CA GLY A 364 17.92 24.57 32.62
C GLY A 364 18.35 23.12 32.85
N SER A 365 17.81 22.42 33.85
CA SER A 365 18.10 21.00 34.09
C SER A 365 17.49 20.11 32.99
N THR A 366 18.12 18.98 32.68
CA THR A 366 17.56 17.97 31.78
C THR A 366 16.86 16.88 32.59
N ILE A 367 15.62 16.57 32.23
CA ILE A 367 14.82 15.51 32.83
C ILE A 367 14.55 14.42 31.80
N THR A 368 14.54 13.17 32.26
CA THR A 368 14.19 11.99 31.47
C THR A 368 12.74 11.61 31.73
N VAL A 369 12.00 11.35 30.66
CA VAL A 369 10.62 10.87 30.70
C VAL A 369 10.62 9.43 31.21
N ASP A 370 9.76 9.15 32.19
CA ASP A 370 9.58 7.81 32.72
C ASP A 370 8.78 6.97 31.71
N THR A 371 9.49 6.21 30.87
CA THR A 371 8.85 5.39 29.83
C THR A 371 8.16 4.14 30.38
N SER A 372 8.35 3.80 31.66
CA SER A 372 7.67 2.63 32.27
C SER A 372 6.16 2.84 32.42
N LYS A 373 5.72 4.10 32.38
CA LYS A 373 4.31 4.51 32.44
C LYS A 373 3.62 4.54 31.08
N LEU A 374 4.39 4.40 29.99
CA LEU A 374 3.83 4.37 28.66
C LEU A 374 3.03 3.07 28.45
N PRO A 375 1.88 3.15 27.79
CA PRO A 375 1.11 1.96 27.44
C PRO A 375 1.83 1.12 26.38
N SER A 376 1.46 -0.16 26.33
CA SER A 376 2.02 -1.11 25.36
C SER A 376 1.81 -0.64 23.92
N GLY A 377 2.83 -0.82 23.08
CA GLY A 377 2.83 -0.40 21.68
C GLY A 377 3.35 1.02 21.43
N TYR A 378 3.54 1.84 22.47
CA TYR A 378 4.10 3.18 22.33
C TYR A 378 5.58 3.24 22.71
N THR A 379 6.39 3.92 21.90
CA THR A 379 7.82 4.12 22.18
C THR A 379 8.26 5.55 21.89
N LEU A 380 9.24 6.02 22.66
CA LEU A 380 9.88 7.32 22.43
C LEU A 380 11.21 7.15 21.71
N SER A 381 11.47 7.99 20.71
CA SER A 381 12.82 8.14 20.16
C SER A 381 13.77 8.72 21.21
N ASN A 382 15.08 8.52 21.04
CA ASN A 382 16.07 9.03 21.98
C ASN A 382 16.00 10.56 22.17
N ALA A 383 15.65 11.31 21.12
CA ALA A 383 15.46 12.76 21.20
C ALA A 383 14.21 13.17 22.00
N GLN A 384 13.19 12.31 22.05
CA GLN A 384 11.93 12.55 22.77
C GLN A 384 12.01 12.17 24.26
N LYS A 385 12.92 11.27 24.64
CA LYS A 385 13.09 10.79 26.02
C LYS A 385 13.54 11.85 27.01
N THR A 386 14.15 12.94 26.54
CA THR A 386 14.68 13.99 27.41
C THR A 386 14.08 15.36 27.07
N PHE A 387 13.94 16.21 28.08
CA PHE A 387 13.63 17.62 27.87
C PHE A 387 14.38 18.50 28.85
N LYS A 388 14.78 19.68 28.37
CA LYS A 388 15.38 20.72 29.20
C LYS A 388 14.27 21.55 29.82
N VAL A 389 14.32 21.70 31.14
CA VAL A 389 13.39 22.52 31.92
C VAL A 389 13.66 23.99 31.60
N ASP A 390 12.59 24.73 31.32
CA ASP A 390 12.60 26.17 31.05
C ASP A 390 11.50 26.83 31.88
N ALA A 391 11.86 27.71 32.80
CA ALA A 391 10.91 28.44 33.64
C ALA A 391 9.86 29.24 32.85
N LYS A 392 10.19 29.67 31.62
CA LYS A 392 9.27 30.40 30.72
C LYS A 392 8.37 29.46 29.92
N ASN A 393 8.83 28.24 29.65
CA ASN A 393 8.12 27.20 28.92
C ASN A 393 8.17 25.88 29.70
N PRO A 394 7.54 25.81 30.88
CA PRO A 394 7.68 24.68 31.79
C PRO A 394 6.99 23.40 31.28
N SER A 395 6.20 23.50 30.22
CA SER A 395 5.43 22.40 29.64
C SER A 395 5.95 22.00 28.25
N LYS A 396 6.14 20.69 28.01
CA LYS A 396 6.49 20.12 26.70
C LYS A 396 5.45 19.10 26.24
N THR A 397 5.09 19.15 24.96
CA THR A 397 4.21 18.18 24.30
C THR A 397 4.99 17.39 23.25
N ILE A 398 4.76 16.08 23.18
CA ILE A 398 5.26 15.21 22.12
C ILE A 398 4.14 14.34 21.56
N GLU A 399 4.26 13.99 20.28
CA GLU A 399 3.33 13.10 19.58
C GLU A 399 4.07 11.83 19.13
N ILE A 400 3.48 10.67 19.38
CA ILE A 400 4.03 9.34 19.04
C ILE A 400 2.95 8.44 18.44
N ALA A 401 3.35 7.52 17.56
CA ALA A 401 2.44 6.56 16.94
C ALA A 401 2.46 5.22 17.71
N LYS A 402 1.31 4.54 17.74
CA LYS A 402 1.18 3.18 18.27
C LYS A 402 1.68 2.14 17.26
N SER A 403 2.48 1.20 17.73
CA SER A 403 2.89 0.01 16.96
C SER A 403 1.81 -1.08 17.04
N VAL A 404 1.43 -1.61 15.88
CA VAL A 404 0.48 -2.71 15.70
C VAL A 404 1.22 -3.97 15.28
N ASN A 405 1.08 -5.04 16.07
CA ASN A 405 1.54 -6.37 15.69
C ASN A 405 0.39 -7.07 14.95
N TYR A 406 0.60 -7.44 13.68
CA TYR A 406 -0.42 -8.10 12.86
C TYR A 406 -0.09 -9.58 12.62
N ASP A 407 -1.13 -10.38 12.40
CA ASP A 407 -1.05 -11.82 12.13
C ASP A 407 -2.09 -12.21 11.06
N ILE A 408 -1.60 -12.65 9.89
CA ILE A 408 -2.43 -12.94 8.73
C ILE A 408 -2.34 -14.41 8.36
N LYS A 409 -3.51 -15.06 8.29
CA LYS A 409 -3.65 -16.47 7.91
C LYS A 409 -4.14 -16.59 6.47
N TYR A 410 -3.40 -17.34 5.65
CA TYR A 410 -3.82 -17.68 4.30
C TYR A 410 -4.51 -19.04 4.25
N LEU A 411 -5.73 -19.09 3.71
CA LEU A 411 -6.48 -20.33 3.48
C LEU A 411 -6.76 -20.52 1.98
N ASP A 412 -6.58 -21.74 1.49
CA ASP A 412 -6.96 -22.15 0.14
C ASP A 412 -8.50 -22.15 0.03
N LYS A 413 -9.06 -21.39 -0.92
CA LYS A 413 -10.52 -21.19 -1.06
C LYS A 413 -11.28 -22.50 -1.28
N ASP A 414 -10.69 -23.45 -2.01
CA ASP A 414 -11.35 -24.67 -2.44
C ASP A 414 -11.22 -25.81 -1.43
N THR A 415 -10.17 -25.80 -0.62
CA THR A 415 -9.91 -26.85 0.38
C THR A 415 -10.04 -26.37 1.82
N ASN A 416 -10.17 -25.06 2.04
CA ASN A 416 -10.14 -24.37 3.33
C ASN A 416 -8.88 -24.71 4.18
N LYS A 417 -7.82 -25.18 3.53
CA LYS A 417 -6.58 -25.58 4.18
C LYS A 417 -5.64 -24.39 4.30
N GLN A 418 -4.93 -24.30 5.42
CA GLN A 418 -3.90 -23.28 5.61
C GLN A 418 -2.76 -23.45 4.60
N ILE A 419 -2.36 -22.32 3.98
CA ILE A 419 -1.28 -22.21 3.02
C ILE A 419 -0.09 -21.54 3.72
N GLY A 420 1.01 -22.28 3.85
CA GLY A 420 2.23 -21.74 4.46
C GLY A 420 2.06 -21.39 5.94
N LYS A 421 3.00 -20.58 6.45
CA LYS A 421 2.98 -20.04 7.81
C LYS A 421 2.20 -18.73 7.82
N ASP A 422 1.70 -18.37 9.00
CA ASP A 422 1.05 -17.08 9.23
C ASP A 422 2.04 -15.94 8.94
N VAL A 423 1.57 -14.89 8.27
CA VAL A 423 2.35 -13.69 7.95
C VAL A 423 2.20 -12.73 9.11
N THR A 424 3.28 -12.56 9.87
CA THR A 424 3.33 -11.71 11.06
C THR A 424 4.29 -10.55 10.86
N GLY A 425 4.04 -9.44 11.55
CA GLY A 425 4.94 -8.29 11.54
C GLY A 425 4.44 -7.17 12.44
N THR A 426 5.15 -6.05 12.39
CA THR A 426 4.86 -4.87 13.21
C THR A 426 4.90 -3.62 12.35
N GLY A 427 3.97 -2.70 12.53
CA GLY A 427 3.99 -1.40 11.85
C GLY A 427 3.12 -0.36 12.54
N ASP A 428 3.21 0.88 12.11
CA ASP A 428 2.47 1.98 12.74
C ASP A 428 0.96 1.87 12.47
N GLU A 429 0.13 2.15 13.47
CA GLU A 429 -1.32 2.13 13.35
C GLU A 429 -1.79 3.08 12.23
N GLY A 430 -2.70 2.60 11.38
CA GLY A 430 -3.22 3.31 10.21
C GLY A 430 -2.34 3.22 8.96
N SER A 431 -1.12 2.70 9.05
CA SER A 431 -0.28 2.46 7.87
C SER A 431 -0.80 1.27 7.04
N SER A 432 -0.51 1.26 5.73
CA SER A 432 -0.87 0.15 4.85
C SER A 432 0.35 -0.67 4.45
N ILE A 433 0.21 -1.99 4.46
CA ILE A 433 1.22 -2.94 4.00
C ILE A 433 0.72 -3.70 2.76
N VAL A 434 1.64 -4.02 1.85
CA VAL A 434 1.37 -4.86 0.67
C VAL A 434 1.63 -6.31 1.05
N LEU A 435 0.60 -7.13 0.98
CA LEU A 435 0.70 -8.56 1.23
C LEU A 435 1.18 -9.29 -0.03
N GLN A 436 2.04 -10.29 0.17
CA GLN A 436 2.51 -11.18 -0.89
C GLN A 436 1.86 -12.55 -0.72
N VAL A 437 1.41 -13.14 -1.82
CA VAL A 437 0.86 -14.50 -1.84
C VAL A 437 1.97 -15.53 -2.11
N PRO A 438 1.89 -16.73 -1.53
CA PRO A 438 2.79 -17.83 -1.87
C PRO A 438 2.76 -18.20 -3.36
N SER A 439 3.85 -18.76 -3.88
CA SER A 439 3.93 -19.22 -5.27
C SER A 439 2.83 -20.23 -5.59
N GLY A 440 2.20 -20.09 -6.76
CA GLY A 440 1.09 -20.95 -7.21
C GLY A 440 -0.31 -20.50 -6.74
N TYR A 441 -0.42 -19.34 -6.09
CA TYR A 441 -1.67 -18.78 -5.60
C TYR A 441 -1.86 -17.32 -6.04
N ASP A 442 -3.12 -16.89 -6.10
CA ASP A 442 -3.59 -15.51 -6.22
C ASP A 442 -4.56 -15.19 -5.07
N PHE A 443 -4.79 -13.90 -4.80
CA PHE A 443 -5.84 -13.49 -3.86
C PHE A 443 -7.22 -13.84 -4.42
N ALA A 444 -8.09 -14.46 -3.60
CA ALA A 444 -9.47 -14.68 -4.00
C ALA A 444 -10.25 -13.36 -4.14
N ASN A 445 -9.81 -12.32 -3.43
CA ASN A 445 -10.29 -10.94 -3.54
C ASN A 445 -9.09 -10.00 -3.66
N ALA A 446 -8.99 -9.27 -4.77
CA ALA A 446 -7.85 -8.39 -5.04
C ALA A 446 -7.66 -7.28 -3.98
N SER A 447 -8.74 -6.84 -3.31
CA SER A 447 -8.65 -5.82 -2.25
C SER A 447 -7.89 -6.32 -1.02
N ASP A 448 -7.76 -7.63 -0.82
CA ASP A 448 -7.00 -8.20 0.30
C ASP A 448 -5.48 -8.07 0.13
N MET A 449 -5.00 -7.64 -1.04
CA MET A 449 -3.58 -7.36 -1.29
C MET A 449 -3.03 -6.22 -0.41
N MET A 450 -3.88 -5.27 -0.03
CA MET A 450 -3.52 -4.14 0.81
C MET A 450 -4.17 -4.28 2.17
N LEU A 451 -3.35 -4.33 3.23
CA LEU A 451 -3.83 -4.37 4.60
C LEU A 451 -3.52 -3.05 5.30
N THR A 452 -4.55 -2.35 5.76
CA THR A 452 -4.40 -1.23 6.69
C THR A 452 -4.30 -1.77 8.12
N LEU A 453 -3.21 -1.44 8.80
CA LEU A 453 -2.93 -1.88 10.17
C LEU A 453 -3.87 -1.20 11.15
N ASN A 454 -4.54 -2.00 11.97
CA ASN A 454 -5.50 -1.54 12.96
C ASN A 454 -5.33 -2.37 14.24
N SER A 455 -5.05 -1.71 15.36
CA SER A 455 -4.83 -2.42 16.64
C SER A 455 -6.07 -3.13 17.17
N LYS A 456 -7.28 -2.78 16.69
CA LYS A 456 -8.55 -3.44 17.05
C LYS A 456 -8.81 -4.72 16.25
N THR A 457 -8.20 -4.84 15.07
CA THR A 457 -8.34 -6.03 14.21
C THR A 457 -6.95 -6.50 13.73
N PRO A 458 -6.06 -6.90 14.65
CA PRO A 458 -4.68 -7.27 14.31
C PRO A 458 -4.60 -8.60 13.56
N GLN A 459 -5.67 -9.41 13.61
CA GLN A 459 -5.74 -10.72 12.96
C GLN A 459 -6.69 -10.68 11.77
N LYS A 460 -6.29 -11.29 10.65
CA LYS A 460 -7.15 -11.42 9.46
C LYS A 460 -6.91 -12.75 8.74
N THR A 461 -7.99 -13.42 8.36
CA THR A 461 -7.94 -14.57 7.45
C THR A 461 -8.18 -14.10 6.02
N ILE A 462 -7.29 -14.45 5.10
CA ILE A 462 -7.39 -14.13 3.68
C ILE A 462 -7.47 -15.43 2.88
N TYR A 463 -8.46 -15.50 1.98
CA TYR A 463 -8.65 -16.64 1.10
C TYR A 463 -7.85 -16.46 -0.19
N LEU A 464 -7.14 -17.51 -0.59
CA LEU A 464 -6.35 -17.56 -1.81
C LEU A 464 -6.95 -18.58 -2.77
N THR A 465 -6.96 -18.25 -4.06
CA THR A 465 -7.27 -19.20 -5.12
C THR A 465 -5.97 -19.76 -5.67
N ARG A 466 -5.93 -21.05 -5.98
CA ARG A 466 -4.81 -21.59 -6.75
C ARG A 466 -4.76 -20.86 -8.08
N LYS A 467 -3.56 -20.42 -8.47
CA LYS A 467 -3.33 -20.02 -9.85
C LYS A 467 -3.83 -21.15 -10.72
N SER A 468 -4.72 -20.82 -11.65
CA SER A 468 -5.00 -21.73 -12.75
C SER A 468 -3.64 -22.10 -13.31
N ILE A 469 -3.24 -23.37 -13.19
CA ILE A 469 -2.18 -23.88 -14.05
C ILE A 469 -2.76 -23.60 -15.42
N PRO A 470 -2.19 -22.69 -16.22
CA PRO A 470 -2.64 -22.59 -17.58
C PRO A 470 -2.51 -24.01 -18.10
N SER A 471 -3.63 -24.64 -18.48
CA SER A 471 -3.55 -25.78 -19.39
C SER A 471 -3.06 -25.21 -20.72
N ILE A 472 -1.80 -24.81 -20.72
CA ILE A 472 -0.98 -24.60 -21.88
C ILE A 472 -0.20 -25.91 -21.89
N PRO A 473 -0.53 -26.87 -22.76
CA PRO A 473 0.58 -27.68 -23.28
C PRO A 473 1.61 -26.64 -23.71
N ALA A 474 2.86 -26.73 -23.25
CA ALA A 474 3.93 -25.91 -23.79
C ALA A 474 4.09 -26.27 -25.28
N GLU A 475 3.13 -25.84 -26.11
CA GLU A 475 3.30 -25.71 -27.53
C GLU A 475 4.28 -24.56 -27.65
N ARG A 476 5.54 -24.96 -27.77
CA ARG A 476 6.57 -24.14 -28.36
C ARG A 476 6.04 -23.73 -29.73
N LEU A 477 5.62 -22.48 -29.83
CA LEU A 477 5.12 -21.95 -31.08
C LEU A 477 6.32 -21.61 -31.95
N ASP A 478 6.38 -22.20 -33.14
CA ASP A 478 7.39 -21.85 -34.13
C ASP A 478 7.11 -20.45 -34.66
N TYR A 479 8.15 -19.64 -34.82
CA TYR A 479 8.04 -18.32 -35.43
C TYR A 479 9.18 -18.05 -36.41
N THR A 480 8.94 -17.12 -37.33
CA THR A 480 9.93 -16.62 -38.28
C THR A 480 9.99 -15.09 -38.19
N ILE A 481 11.18 -14.55 -37.98
CA ILE A 481 11.48 -13.14 -38.17
C ILE A 481 12.01 -12.98 -39.60
N GLN A 482 11.32 -12.16 -40.40
CA GLN A 482 11.73 -11.80 -41.74
C GLN A 482 12.28 -10.36 -41.70
N TYR A 483 13.57 -10.20 -42.01
CA TYR A 483 14.20 -8.88 -42.06
C TYR A 483 14.05 -8.30 -43.46
N LYS A 484 13.47 -7.11 -43.57
CA LYS A 484 13.32 -6.39 -44.84
C LYS A 484 14.06 -5.06 -44.81
N ASP A 485 14.76 -4.73 -45.87
CA ASP A 485 15.34 -3.40 -46.02
C ASP A 485 14.21 -2.34 -46.02
N SER A 486 14.34 -1.33 -45.18
CA SER A 486 13.31 -0.30 -44.95
C SER A 486 13.02 0.55 -46.18
N LYS A 487 13.95 0.64 -47.14
CA LYS A 487 13.80 1.42 -48.37
C LYS A 487 13.34 0.58 -49.54
N THR A 488 13.91 -0.60 -49.74
CA THR A 488 13.58 -1.45 -50.89
C THR A 488 12.47 -2.45 -50.60
N SER A 489 12.15 -2.70 -49.32
CA SER A 489 11.26 -3.78 -48.85
C SER A 489 11.72 -5.18 -49.27
N GLU A 490 12.94 -5.33 -49.76
CA GLU A 490 13.53 -6.62 -50.10
C GLU A 490 13.94 -7.37 -48.83
N VAL A 491 13.80 -8.69 -48.87
CA VAL A 491 14.16 -9.55 -47.73
C VAL A 491 15.67 -9.71 -47.71
N VAL A 492 16.30 -9.24 -46.64
CA VAL A 492 17.76 -9.27 -46.49
C VAL A 492 18.25 -10.43 -45.63
N ASP A 493 17.42 -10.92 -44.71
CA ASP A 493 17.71 -12.09 -43.88
C ASP A 493 16.43 -12.70 -43.29
N LYS A 494 16.52 -13.92 -42.74
CA LYS A 494 15.46 -14.59 -41.98
C LYS A 494 16.02 -15.37 -40.80
N THR A 495 15.33 -15.35 -39.68
CA THR A 495 15.64 -16.20 -38.52
C THR A 495 14.38 -16.91 -38.04
N THR A 496 14.52 -18.16 -37.63
CA THR A 496 13.44 -18.95 -37.02
C THR A 496 13.73 -19.21 -35.55
N GLY A 497 12.68 -19.31 -34.73
CA GLY A 497 12.81 -19.62 -33.31
C GLY A 497 11.54 -20.23 -32.74
N GLN A 498 11.60 -20.56 -31.45
CA GLN A 498 10.49 -21.10 -30.69
C GLN A 498 10.25 -20.27 -29.44
N GLY A 499 8.97 -20.00 -29.12
CA GLY A 499 8.56 -19.28 -27.91
C GLY A 499 7.25 -19.83 -27.37
N ASN A 500 6.85 -19.42 -26.16
CA ASN A 500 5.55 -19.77 -25.62
C ASN A 500 4.48 -18.79 -26.13
N LEU A 501 3.22 -19.23 -26.15
CA LEU A 501 2.08 -18.35 -26.43
C LEU A 501 2.06 -17.18 -25.44
N GLY A 502 2.12 -15.96 -25.97
CA GLY A 502 2.18 -14.72 -25.19
C GLY A 502 3.60 -14.21 -24.88
N ASP A 503 4.66 -14.93 -25.28
CA ASP A 503 6.03 -14.41 -25.16
C ASP A 503 6.20 -13.20 -26.10
N TYR A 504 6.88 -12.15 -25.61
CA TYR A 504 7.36 -11.06 -26.47
C TYR A 504 8.74 -11.44 -27.00
N ILE A 505 8.84 -11.64 -28.32
CA ILE A 505 10.07 -12.04 -28.99
C ILE A 505 10.84 -10.79 -29.37
N ASN A 506 11.98 -10.56 -28.69
CA ASN A 506 12.91 -9.49 -29.03
C ASN A 506 13.66 -9.82 -30.32
N VAL A 507 13.76 -8.84 -31.20
CA VAL A 507 14.39 -8.96 -32.51
C VAL A 507 15.74 -8.25 -32.47
N LYS A 508 16.79 -8.93 -32.91
CA LYS A 508 18.13 -8.37 -33.06
C LYS A 508 18.40 -8.13 -34.55
N ALA A 509 18.93 -6.96 -34.91
CA ALA A 509 19.30 -6.72 -36.31
C ALA A 509 20.35 -7.74 -36.80
N PRO A 510 20.26 -8.21 -38.05
CA PRO A 510 21.27 -9.06 -38.66
C PRO A 510 22.56 -8.27 -38.93
N ASP A 511 23.67 -8.98 -39.12
CA ASP A 511 24.98 -8.37 -39.32
C ASP A 511 24.98 -7.38 -40.50
N GLY A 512 25.53 -6.18 -40.27
CA GLY A 512 25.58 -5.10 -41.27
C GLY A 512 24.29 -4.27 -41.38
N TYR A 513 23.31 -4.49 -40.51
CA TYR A 513 22.04 -3.73 -40.47
C TYR A 513 21.72 -3.20 -39.07
N SER A 514 20.82 -2.22 -39.00
CA SER A 514 20.21 -1.70 -37.77
C SER A 514 18.68 -1.71 -37.90
N LEU A 515 17.95 -1.90 -36.80
CA LEU A 515 16.48 -1.87 -36.82
C LEU A 515 15.97 -0.47 -37.23
N ALA A 516 14.98 -0.40 -38.10
CA ALA A 516 14.53 0.84 -38.73
C ALA A 516 13.69 1.72 -37.80
N ASP A 517 12.85 1.11 -36.95
CA ASP A 517 11.96 1.81 -36.03
C ASP A 517 11.56 0.91 -34.85
N LEU A 518 10.87 1.50 -33.86
CA LEU A 518 10.38 0.80 -32.66
C LEU A 518 9.49 -0.41 -32.97
N SER A 519 8.72 -0.36 -34.06
CA SER A 519 7.85 -1.46 -34.44
C SER A 519 8.63 -2.70 -34.87
N SER A 520 9.92 -2.53 -35.22
CA SER A 520 10.81 -3.59 -35.70
C SER A 520 11.57 -4.34 -34.61
N TYR A 521 11.47 -3.90 -33.33
CA TYR A 521 12.23 -4.44 -32.18
C TYR A 521 11.67 -5.74 -31.61
N GLY A 522 10.45 -6.11 -31.95
CA GLY A 522 9.87 -7.34 -31.45
C GLY A 522 8.38 -7.46 -31.68
N PHE A 523 7.83 -8.60 -31.28
CA PHE A 523 6.42 -8.90 -31.44
C PHE A 523 5.93 -9.86 -30.36
N LEU A 524 4.63 -9.82 -30.11
CA LEU A 524 3.97 -10.80 -29.25
C LEU A 524 3.66 -12.08 -30.04
N LEU A 525 4.18 -13.22 -29.59
CA LEU A 525 3.93 -14.52 -30.20
C LEU A 525 2.55 -15.03 -29.82
N ASN A 526 1.58 -14.89 -30.74
CA ASN A 526 0.17 -15.18 -30.45
C ASN A 526 -0.43 -16.35 -31.25
N LYS A 527 0.36 -16.98 -32.13
CA LYS A 527 -0.08 -18.13 -32.93
C LYS A 527 1.10 -18.95 -33.44
N GLU A 528 0.82 -20.22 -33.78
CA GLU A 528 1.77 -21.16 -34.38
C GLU A 528 2.21 -20.71 -35.79
N ASN A 529 3.49 -20.92 -36.12
CA ASN A 529 4.12 -20.50 -37.38
C ASN A 529 3.96 -19.00 -37.69
N MET A 530 3.98 -18.14 -36.66
CA MET A 530 3.85 -16.70 -36.83
C MET A 530 5.06 -16.12 -37.57
N THR A 531 4.80 -15.37 -38.64
CA THR A 531 5.85 -14.59 -39.32
C THR A 531 5.74 -13.12 -38.93
N PHE A 532 6.80 -12.57 -38.36
CA PHE A 532 6.95 -11.16 -38.06
C PHE A 532 7.92 -10.52 -39.06
N THR A 533 7.57 -9.34 -39.59
CA THR A 533 8.45 -8.57 -40.47
C THR A 533 9.13 -7.47 -39.66
N SER A 534 10.45 -7.56 -39.53
CA SER A 534 11.28 -6.51 -38.94
C SER A 534 11.90 -5.68 -40.05
N TYR A 535 11.69 -4.37 -40.05
CA TYR A 535 12.34 -3.50 -41.02
C TYR A 535 13.72 -3.10 -40.51
N VAL A 536 14.71 -3.20 -41.38
CA VAL A 536 16.11 -2.90 -41.07
C VAL A 536 16.68 -1.93 -42.09
N THR A 537 17.64 -1.13 -41.68
CA THR A 537 18.37 -0.21 -42.55
C THR A 537 19.83 -0.59 -42.52
N LYS A 538 20.47 -0.63 -43.69
CA LYS A 538 21.88 -0.96 -43.81
C LYS A 538 22.74 -0.04 -42.94
N ALA A 539 23.60 -0.63 -42.11
CA ALA A 539 24.45 0.05 -41.15
C ALA A 539 25.87 0.21 -41.68
N ASP A 540 26.02 0.77 -42.88
CA ASP A 540 27.30 0.89 -43.61
C ASP A 540 27.90 2.30 -43.54
N THR A 541 27.35 3.19 -42.70
CA THR A 541 27.89 4.52 -42.51
C THR A 541 28.79 4.54 -41.28
N SER A 542 30.10 4.52 -41.52
CA SER A 542 31.10 4.70 -40.48
C SER A 542 30.97 6.10 -39.84
N TYR A 543 31.01 6.17 -38.51
CA TYR A 543 31.06 7.41 -37.74
C TYR A 543 32.29 7.44 -36.83
N ARG A 544 32.76 8.65 -36.54
CA ARG A 544 33.76 8.93 -35.50
C ARG A 544 33.38 10.22 -34.79
N ILE A 545 33.12 10.08 -33.50
CA ILE A 545 32.85 11.18 -32.56
C ILE A 545 34.12 11.42 -31.76
N SER A 546 34.65 12.64 -31.84
CA SER A 546 35.75 13.12 -30.99
C SER A 546 35.18 13.95 -29.86
N TYR A 547 35.48 13.58 -28.62
CA TYR A 547 35.15 14.38 -27.44
C TYR A 547 36.26 15.39 -27.19
N ILE A 548 35.95 16.67 -27.27
CA ILE A 548 36.91 17.77 -27.13
C ILE A 548 36.66 18.47 -25.80
N ASP A 549 37.68 18.55 -24.95
CA ASP A 549 37.62 19.33 -23.72
C ASP A 549 37.52 20.83 -24.05
N GLU A 550 36.45 21.49 -23.58
CA GLU A 550 36.15 22.90 -23.89
C GLU A 550 37.23 23.87 -23.39
N ASN A 551 37.87 23.59 -22.26
CA ASN A 551 38.84 24.50 -21.66
C ASN A 551 40.21 24.41 -22.36
N THR A 552 40.60 23.22 -22.79
CA THR A 552 41.92 22.94 -23.36
C THR A 552 41.92 22.80 -24.87
N ASN A 553 40.74 22.67 -25.50
CA ASN A 553 40.54 22.33 -26.91
C ASN A 553 41.28 21.05 -27.34
N LYS A 554 41.51 20.11 -26.41
CA LYS A 554 42.17 18.82 -26.69
C LYS A 554 41.15 17.69 -26.78
N GLU A 555 41.41 16.74 -27.67
CA GLU A 555 40.64 15.50 -27.73
C GLU A 555 40.92 14.65 -26.47
N VAL A 556 39.86 14.31 -25.74
CA VAL A 556 39.91 13.55 -24.48
C VAL A 556 39.33 12.16 -24.59
N GLY A 557 38.72 11.84 -25.73
CA GLY A 557 38.30 10.48 -26.08
C GLY A 557 37.61 10.43 -27.42
N THR A 558 37.33 9.22 -27.90
CA THR A 558 36.67 8.99 -29.18
C THR A 558 35.65 7.86 -29.08
N GLN A 559 34.58 7.96 -29.87
CA GLN A 559 33.63 6.88 -30.11
C GLN A 559 33.50 6.64 -31.62
N THR A 560 33.83 5.43 -32.06
CA THR A 560 33.81 5.04 -33.48
C THR A 560 32.94 3.82 -33.69
N GLY A 561 32.34 3.70 -34.86
CA GLY A 561 31.58 2.52 -35.26
C GLY A 561 30.94 2.69 -36.63
N GLU A 562 30.01 1.80 -36.96
CA GLU A 562 29.17 1.90 -38.15
C GLU A 562 27.70 1.91 -37.71
N GLY A 563 26.86 2.66 -38.44
CA GLY A 563 25.43 2.75 -38.16
C GLY A 563 24.65 3.18 -39.40
N ALA A 564 23.33 3.12 -39.33
CA ALA A 564 22.46 3.51 -40.43
C ALA A 564 22.30 5.04 -40.47
N VAL A 565 22.26 5.64 -41.67
CA VAL A 565 21.93 7.07 -41.80
C VAL A 565 20.53 7.33 -41.23
N GLY A 566 20.44 8.25 -40.28
CA GLY A 566 19.23 8.63 -39.55
C GLY A 566 19.05 7.92 -38.21
N SER A 567 19.88 6.92 -37.87
CA SER A 567 19.79 6.24 -36.57
C SER A 567 20.39 7.09 -35.46
N ASN A 568 19.81 6.98 -34.26
CA ASN A 568 20.27 7.67 -33.06
C ASN A 568 21.37 6.88 -32.35
N LEU A 569 22.50 7.53 -32.09
CA LEU A 569 23.65 7.01 -31.37
C LEU A 569 23.72 7.63 -29.98
N ASN A 570 23.67 6.80 -28.94
CA ASN A 570 23.94 7.27 -27.58
C ASN A 570 25.44 7.57 -27.43
N LEU A 571 25.77 8.80 -27.00
CA LEU A 571 27.14 9.19 -26.75
C LEU A 571 27.66 8.57 -25.44
N LYS A 572 28.78 7.86 -25.54
CA LYS A 572 29.54 7.27 -24.44
C LYS A 572 30.66 8.23 -24.04
N VAL A 573 30.30 9.20 -23.19
CA VAL A 573 31.24 10.22 -22.71
C VAL A 573 32.40 9.56 -21.96
N PRO A 574 33.66 9.98 -22.20
CA PRO A 574 34.83 9.43 -21.50
C PRO A 574 34.73 9.58 -19.97
N THR A 575 35.22 8.59 -19.24
CA THR A 575 35.25 8.61 -17.76
C THR A 575 35.97 9.87 -17.26
N GLY A 576 35.32 10.61 -16.35
CA GLY A 576 35.85 11.87 -15.81
C GLY A 576 35.37 13.13 -16.55
N TYR A 577 34.53 13.00 -17.58
CA TYR A 577 33.98 14.12 -18.35
C TYR A 577 32.44 14.09 -18.40
N THR A 578 31.81 15.24 -18.64
CA THR A 578 30.37 15.42 -18.86
C THR A 578 30.11 16.20 -20.15
N LEU A 579 28.95 15.99 -20.77
CA LEU A 579 28.50 16.78 -21.94
C LEU A 579 28.20 18.21 -21.52
N ILE A 580 28.47 19.14 -22.42
CA ILE A 580 28.16 20.57 -22.23
C ILE A 580 26.70 20.85 -22.62
N ASN A 581 26.27 20.30 -23.76
CA ASN A 581 24.90 20.38 -24.23
C ASN A 581 24.21 19.03 -24.09
N ALA A 582 23.03 19.04 -23.50
CA ALA A 582 22.23 17.83 -23.35
C ALA A 582 21.68 17.30 -24.68
N ASP A 583 21.46 18.17 -25.66
CA ASP A 583 21.03 17.79 -27.01
C ASP A 583 22.05 16.89 -27.73
N ASP A 584 23.33 16.98 -27.33
CA ASP A 584 24.39 16.15 -27.88
C ASP A 584 24.36 14.72 -27.34
N ALA A 585 23.60 14.42 -26.27
CA ALA A 585 23.58 13.08 -25.66
C ALA A 585 23.15 11.96 -26.63
N ILE A 586 22.38 12.33 -27.66
CA ILE A 586 21.94 11.46 -28.73
C ILE A 586 22.37 12.09 -30.07
N TYR A 587 23.33 11.46 -30.72
CA TYR A 587 23.79 11.88 -32.04
C TYR A 587 23.06 11.13 -33.16
N GLN A 588 22.35 11.82 -34.03
CA GLN A 588 21.78 11.19 -35.22
C GLN A 588 22.85 11.05 -36.31
N ILE A 589 23.12 9.82 -36.77
CA ILE A 589 24.12 9.52 -37.79
C ILE A 589 23.70 10.12 -39.13
N LYS A 590 24.51 11.04 -39.66
CA LYS A 590 24.31 11.68 -40.97
C LYS A 590 25.26 11.11 -42.02
N ASN A 591 24.95 11.35 -43.29
CA ASN A 591 25.87 11.02 -44.38
C ASN A 591 27.17 11.82 -44.21
N GLY A 592 28.31 11.14 -44.02
CA GLY A 592 29.62 11.78 -43.78
C GLY A 592 30.02 12.03 -42.31
N SER A 593 29.45 11.31 -41.34
CA SER A 593 29.73 11.46 -39.88
C SER A 593 31.14 11.06 -39.39
N LYS A 594 32.18 11.20 -40.22
CA LYS A 594 33.54 10.71 -39.94
C LYS A 594 34.39 11.62 -39.03
N ASP A 595 33.95 12.84 -38.72
CA ASP A 595 34.72 13.80 -37.91
C ASP A 595 33.79 14.73 -37.10
N VAL A 596 32.91 14.14 -36.29
CA VAL A 596 31.99 14.91 -35.44
C VAL A 596 32.70 15.27 -34.15
N GLN A 597 32.75 16.55 -33.79
CA GLN A 597 33.31 17.00 -32.52
C GLN A 597 32.19 17.32 -31.54
N ILE A 598 32.27 16.78 -30.33
CA ILE A 598 31.34 17.04 -29.23
C ILE A 598 32.14 17.64 -28.09
N LEU A 599 31.72 18.82 -27.63
CA LEU A 599 32.39 19.48 -26.52
C LEU A 599 32.00 18.82 -25.19
N VAL A 600 33.01 18.58 -24.36
CA VAL A 600 32.87 18.01 -23.02
C VAL A 600 33.66 18.86 -22.02
N LYS A 601 33.29 18.78 -20.74
CA LYS A 601 34.03 19.40 -19.64
C LYS A 601 34.36 18.37 -18.58
N LYS A 602 35.42 18.59 -17.79
CA LYS A 602 35.76 17.70 -16.70
C LYS A 602 34.65 17.68 -15.65
N ALA A 603 34.33 16.49 -15.14
CA ALA A 603 33.28 16.29 -14.16
C ALA A 603 33.58 16.96 -12.80
N GLU A 604 34.87 17.17 -12.47
CA GLU A 604 35.34 17.88 -11.27
C GLU A 604 35.25 19.41 -11.37
N ASP A 605 35.29 19.96 -12.59
CA ASP A 605 35.09 21.39 -12.89
C ASP A 605 33.60 21.73 -13.06
N SER A 606 32.74 20.72 -12.96
CA SER A 606 31.30 20.87 -12.96
C SER A 606 30.84 21.08 -11.52
N ASP A 607 30.54 22.33 -11.15
CA ASP A 607 29.70 22.63 -9.98
C ASP A 607 28.29 22.09 -10.27
N ASP A 608 28.14 20.76 -10.09
CA ASP A 608 27.00 19.87 -10.37
C ASP A 608 25.77 20.59 -10.94
N LEU A 609 25.48 20.45 -12.25
CA LEU A 609 24.12 20.43 -12.78
C LEU A 609 24.03 19.78 -14.19
N GLY A 610 22.96 18.98 -14.40
CA GLY A 610 22.66 18.24 -15.63
C GLY A 610 21.31 18.64 -16.25
N LEU A 611 20.49 17.67 -16.62
CA LEU A 611 19.15 17.91 -17.16
C LEU A 611 18.10 17.96 -16.05
N VAL A 612 17.18 18.93 -16.13
CA VAL A 612 16.01 19.03 -15.26
C VAL A 612 14.73 19.09 -16.07
N SER A 613 13.66 18.54 -15.53
CA SER A 613 12.31 18.62 -16.10
C SER A 613 11.36 19.23 -15.08
N THR A 614 10.54 20.18 -15.51
CA THR A 614 9.47 20.74 -14.66
C THR A 614 8.40 19.68 -14.40
N TYR A 615 7.77 19.72 -13.23
CA TYR A 615 6.81 18.69 -12.85
C TYR A 615 5.57 18.66 -13.77
N PRO A 616 5.17 17.49 -14.32
CA PRO A 616 4.01 17.37 -15.22
C PRO A 616 2.66 17.75 -14.59
N ASP A 617 2.55 17.71 -13.27
CA ASP A 617 1.37 18.05 -12.48
C ASP A 617 1.53 19.39 -11.71
N GLY A 618 2.60 20.14 -11.99
CA GLY A 618 3.02 21.31 -11.21
C GLY A 618 2.47 22.65 -11.65
N GLY A 619 1.79 22.71 -12.81
CA GLY A 619 1.41 23.98 -13.47
C GLY A 619 2.62 24.70 -14.08
N SER A 620 2.44 25.97 -14.46
CA SER A 620 3.55 26.78 -14.96
C SER A 620 4.58 27.09 -13.86
N VAL A 621 5.85 27.19 -14.23
CA VAL A 621 6.96 27.41 -13.30
C VAL A 621 7.52 28.83 -13.48
N GLN A 622 7.35 29.65 -12.43
CA GLN A 622 7.84 31.02 -12.37
C GLN A 622 9.38 31.10 -12.51
N VAL A 623 9.87 31.98 -13.39
CA VAL A 623 11.29 32.29 -13.54
C VAL A 623 11.69 33.51 -12.70
N TYR A 624 12.91 33.50 -12.17
CA TYR A 624 13.51 34.53 -11.33
C TYR A 624 14.82 35.04 -11.92
N ASP A 625 15.16 36.30 -11.64
CA ASP A 625 16.47 36.88 -11.99
C ASP A 625 17.57 36.50 -10.98
N ALA A 626 18.79 36.96 -11.22
CA ALA A 626 19.96 36.69 -10.38
C ALA A 626 19.84 37.18 -8.93
N ASN A 627 18.90 38.08 -8.63
CA ASN A 627 18.62 38.62 -7.29
C ASN A 627 17.39 37.98 -6.65
N GLY A 628 16.74 37.01 -7.31
CA GLY A 628 15.54 36.35 -6.81
C GLY A 628 14.25 37.13 -7.04
N LYS A 629 14.26 38.14 -7.93
CA LYS A 629 13.05 38.85 -8.33
C LYS A 629 12.36 38.06 -9.45
N ALA A 630 11.07 37.80 -9.29
CA ALA A 630 10.25 37.19 -10.34
C ALA A 630 10.23 38.08 -11.58
N ILE A 631 10.37 37.44 -12.75
CA ILE A 631 10.28 38.11 -14.05
C ILE A 631 9.03 37.63 -14.79
N ASP A 632 8.57 38.38 -15.78
CA ASP A 632 7.31 38.11 -16.49
C ASP A 632 7.47 36.99 -17.54
N VAL A 633 8.00 35.84 -17.11
CA VAL A 633 8.27 34.63 -17.90
C VAL A 633 8.02 33.41 -17.02
N ASP A 634 7.25 32.48 -17.55
CA ASP A 634 6.93 31.20 -16.95
C ASP A 634 7.35 30.05 -17.88
N LEU A 635 7.82 28.95 -17.30
CA LEU A 635 8.08 27.71 -18.03
C LEU A 635 6.82 26.83 -18.01
N ALA A 636 6.54 26.17 -19.12
CA ALA A 636 5.44 25.20 -19.20
C ALA A 636 5.71 23.97 -18.31
N GLN A 637 4.65 23.30 -17.84
CA GLN A 637 4.79 21.99 -17.17
C GLN A 637 5.39 20.92 -18.10
N ALA A 638 6.08 19.93 -17.54
CA ALA A 638 6.76 18.87 -18.29
C ALA A 638 7.75 19.37 -19.38
N SER A 639 8.26 20.59 -19.23
CA SER A 639 9.31 21.15 -20.07
C SER A 639 10.70 20.81 -19.53
N ASP A 640 11.64 20.58 -20.44
CA ASP A 640 13.01 20.16 -20.13
C ASP A 640 14.01 21.29 -20.32
N TRP A 641 14.98 21.36 -19.42
CA TRP A 641 15.96 22.43 -19.36
C TRP A 641 17.34 21.89 -19.01
N VAL A 642 18.34 22.42 -19.69
CA VAL A 642 19.72 22.31 -19.24
C VAL A 642 19.88 23.25 -18.07
N THR A 643 20.59 22.78 -17.06
CA THR A 643 20.99 23.63 -15.96
C THR A 643 22.45 23.39 -15.68
N ASP A 644 23.17 24.47 -15.41
CA ASP A 644 24.64 24.47 -15.35
C ASP A 644 25.19 25.10 -14.07
N GLN A 645 24.31 25.74 -13.29
CA GLN A 645 24.61 26.34 -12.01
C GLN A 645 23.46 26.16 -11.01
N LEU A 646 23.76 25.63 -9.83
CA LEU A 646 22.89 25.71 -8.66
C LEU A 646 23.19 27.02 -7.92
N LYS A 647 22.16 27.80 -7.60
CA LYS A 647 22.31 29.08 -6.89
C LYS A 647 21.40 29.14 -5.68
N SER A 648 21.95 29.50 -4.52
CA SER A 648 21.15 29.86 -3.35
C SER A 648 20.85 31.36 -3.38
N ILE A 649 19.57 31.72 -3.35
CA ILE A 649 19.09 33.10 -3.25
C ILE A 649 18.18 33.18 -2.03
N ASN A 650 18.57 33.96 -1.02
CA ASN A 650 17.82 34.09 0.24
C ASN A 650 17.50 32.75 0.94
N GLY A 651 18.42 31.78 0.88
CA GLY A 651 18.25 30.47 1.50
C GLY A 651 17.35 29.49 0.73
N VAL A 652 16.88 29.85 -0.46
CA VAL A 652 16.15 28.98 -1.38
C VAL A 652 17.07 28.60 -2.53
N GLU A 653 17.05 27.33 -2.94
CA GLU A 653 17.87 26.83 -4.04
C GLU A 653 17.18 26.96 -5.39
N TYR A 654 17.97 27.31 -6.41
CA TYR A 654 17.53 27.51 -7.78
C TYR A 654 18.44 26.83 -8.80
N TYR A 655 17.83 26.28 -9.84
CA TYR A 655 18.47 25.85 -11.09
C TYR A 655 18.55 27.02 -12.06
N ARG A 656 19.74 27.30 -12.61
CA ARG A 656 19.90 28.26 -13.71
C ARG A 656 19.52 27.62 -15.03
N VAL A 657 18.45 28.10 -15.67
CA VAL A 657 17.92 27.56 -16.92
C VAL A 657 18.21 28.42 -18.15
N ALA A 658 18.70 29.66 -17.93
CA ALA A 658 19.26 30.54 -18.96
C ALA A 658 20.10 31.65 -18.30
N THR A 659 20.75 32.51 -19.09
CA THR A 659 21.57 33.63 -18.58
C THR A 659 20.76 34.55 -17.67
N ASP A 660 21.15 34.59 -16.40
CA ASP A 660 20.45 35.30 -15.32
C ASP A 660 18.96 34.92 -15.20
N LYS A 661 18.63 33.64 -15.44
CA LYS A 661 17.28 33.07 -15.32
C LYS A 661 17.32 31.81 -14.48
N TYR A 662 16.51 31.79 -13.43
CA TYR A 662 16.55 30.79 -12.39
C TYR A 662 15.15 30.25 -12.10
N ILE A 663 15.00 28.93 -11.91
CA ILE A 663 13.78 28.31 -11.37
C ILE A 663 14.09 27.63 -10.05
N ARG A 664 13.11 27.53 -9.17
CA ARG A 664 13.30 26.86 -7.88
C ARG A 664 13.47 25.36 -8.05
N THR A 665 14.37 24.77 -7.27
CA THR A 665 14.66 23.32 -7.33
C THR A 665 13.46 22.46 -6.95
N ASP A 666 12.55 22.95 -6.10
CA ASP A 666 11.32 22.25 -5.71
C ASP A 666 10.22 22.22 -6.79
N LYS A 667 10.48 22.81 -7.97
CA LYS A 667 9.56 22.82 -9.12
C LYS A 667 10.04 21.95 -10.29
N ALA A 668 11.19 21.30 -10.16
CA ALA A 668 11.75 20.46 -11.19
C ALA A 668 12.51 19.26 -10.59
N TYR A 669 12.68 18.20 -11.38
CA TYR A 669 13.48 17.03 -11.00
C TYR A 669 14.60 16.79 -12.00
N LYS A 670 15.76 16.33 -11.52
CA LYS A 670 16.89 15.94 -12.38
C LYS A 670 16.59 14.61 -13.08
N TYR A 671 17.05 14.44 -14.32
CA TYR A 671 16.97 13.18 -15.04
C TYR A 671 18.15 12.95 -15.98
N VAL A 672 18.31 11.72 -16.45
CA VAL A 672 19.25 11.31 -17.50
C VAL A 672 18.46 10.73 -18.68
N PRO A 673 18.67 11.19 -19.93
CA PRO A 673 18.07 10.56 -21.11
C PRO A 673 18.51 9.10 -21.20
N PHE A 674 17.56 8.20 -21.39
CA PHE A 674 17.82 6.77 -21.43
C PHE A 674 16.75 6.06 -22.26
N SER A 675 17.08 5.72 -23.50
CA SER A 675 16.16 5.02 -24.42
C SER A 675 16.46 3.53 -24.42
N ASP A 676 15.53 2.72 -23.89
CA ASP A 676 15.60 1.25 -23.92
C ASP A 676 14.22 0.60 -23.77
N VAL A 677 14.14 -0.72 -23.91
CA VAL A 677 12.96 -1.53 -23.56
C VAL A 677 13.28 -2.36 -22.33
N ILE A 678 12.65 -2.04 -21.20
CA ILE A 678 12.79 -2.77 -19.95
C ILE A 678 11.65 -3.78 -19.78
N VAL A 679 11.93 -4.94 -19.19
CA VAL A 679 10.90 -5.97 -18.93
C VAL A 679 10.64 -6.10 -17.43
N THR A 680 9.39 -6.02 -17.00
CA THR A 680 9.04 -6.17 -15.58
C THR A 680 9.33 -7.59 -15.09
N SER A 681 9.98 -7.73 -13.93
CA SER A 681 10.32 -9.04 -13.36
C SER A 681 9.20 -9.65 -12.51
N LYS A 682 8.24 -8.83 -12.11
CA LYS A 682 7.07 -9.13 -11.27
C LYS A 682 5.94 -8.16 -11.64
N GLU A 683 4.79 -8.27 -10.97
CA GLU A 683 3.85 -7.16 -10.99
C GLU A 683 4.53 -5.94 -10.36
N THR A 684 4.70 -4.89 -11.16
CA THR A 684 5.58 -3.77 -10.82
C THR A 684 4.74 -2.55 -10.50
N PRO A 685 4.79 -2.04 -9.25
CA PRO A 685 4.12 -0.81 -8.88
C PRO A 685 4.66 0.39 -9.66
N VAL A 686 3.79 1.35 -9.94
CA VAL A 686 4.14 2.57 -10.67
C VAL A 686 4.16 3.77 -9.72
N TYR A 687 5.19 4.60 -9.81
CA TYR A 687 5.37 5.82 -9.03
C TYR A 687 5.28 7.04 -9.93
N ASP A 688 4.93 8.19 -9.37
CA ASP A 688 5.06 9.47 -10.05
C ASP A 688 6.48 10.04 -9.93
N CYS A 689 6.78 11.15 -10.62
CA CYS A 689 8.11 11.78 -10.58
C CYS A 689 8.48 12.42 -9.22
N LYS A 690 7.56 12.45 -8.26
CA LYS A 690 7.79 12.85 -6.86
C LYS A 690 7.92 11.64 -5.93
N GLY A 691 7.85 10.43 -6.48
CA GLY A 691 7.96 9.17 -5.76
C GLY A 691 6.66 8.75 -5.05
N LYS A 692 5.53 9.38 -5.36
CA LYS A 692 4.22 8.96 -4.86
C LYS A 692 3.77 7.73 -5.64
N LEU A 693 3.35 6.70 -4.92
CA LEU A 693 2.79 5.49 -5.52
C LEU A 693 1.45 5.80 -6.21
N ASN A 694 1.28 5.29 -7.43
CA ASN A 694 -0.01 5.26 -8.12
C ASN A 694 -0.80 4.02 -7.69
N THR A 695 -1.90 4.21 -6.96
CA THR A 695 -2.71 3.12 -6.40
C THR A 695 -3.69 2.49 -7.39
N GLU A 696 -3.86 3.11 -8.56
CA GLU A 696 -4.80 2.66 -9.60
C GLU A 696 -4.11 1.89 -10.73
N LYS A 697 -2.76 1.89 -10.78
CA LYS A 697 -2.00 1.30 -11.89
C LYS A 697 -0.87 0.41 -11.38
N VAL A 698 -0.86 -0.82 -11.87
CA VAL A 698 0.23 -1.80 -11.72
C VAL A 698 0.58 -2.35 -13.10
N LEU A 699 1.88 -2.53 -13.37
CA LEU A 699 2.32 -3.15 -14.62
C LEU A 699 2.35 -4.67 -14.44
N GLY A 700 1.78 -5.39 -15.41
CA GLY A 700 1.79 -6.86 -15.38
C GLY A 700 3.21 -7.42 -15.40
N LYS A 701 3.41 -8.61 -14.82
CA LYS A 701 4.71 -9.31 -14.84
C LYS A 701 5.14 -9.68 -16.25
N ASN A 702 6.44 -9.61 -16.52
CA ASN A 702 7.07 -9.94 -17.81
C ASN A 702 6.53 -9.13 -18.99
N THR A 703 6.09 -7.90 -18.74
CA THR A 703 5.62 -7.00 -19.80
C THR A 703 6.73 -6.02 -20.18
N PRO A 704 6.98 -5.80 -21.49
CA PRO A 704 7.98 -4.85 -21.95
C PRO A 704 7.45 -3.42 -21.89
N TRP A 705 8.30 -2.48 -21.48
CA TRP A 705 8.00 -1.06 -21.41
C TRP A 705 9.13 -0.25 -22.00
N TYR A 706 8.78 0.64 -22.93
CA TYR A 706 9.72 1.64 -23.40
C TYR A 706 10.03 2.61 -22.25
N THR A 707 11.32 2.87 -22.07
CA THR A 707 11.80 3.95 -21.20
C THR A 707 12.57 4.95 -22.01
N ASP A 708 12.39 6.23 -21.70
CA ASP A 708 13.13 7.33 -22.31
C ASP A 708 14.02 8.10 -21.32
N ARG A 709 13.88 7.85 -20.01
CA ARG A 709 14.63 8.53 -18.95
C ARG A 709 14.87 7.66 -17.73
N ILE A 710 16.02 7.91 -17.11
CA ILE A 710 16.33 7.49 -15.75
C ILE A 710 16.25 8.73 -14.83
N ALA A 711 15.72 8.58 -13.64
CA ALA A 711 15.82 9.58 -12.59
C ALA A 711 16.10 8.92 -11.24
N GLU A 712 16.74 9.68 -10.36
CA GLU A 712 16.84 9.33 -8.95
C GLU A 712 15.67 9.98 -8.21
N ILE A 713 14.71 9.16 -7.78
CA ILE A 713 13.49 9.60 -7.11
C ILE A 713 13.55 9.04 -5.69
N ASN A 714 13.61 9.91 -4.69
CA ASN A 714 13.78 9.55 -3.27
C ASN A 714 14.99 8.62 -3.03
N GLY A 715 16.12 8.88 -3.69
CA GLY A 715 17.34 8.08 -3.57
C GLY A 715 17.32 6.74 -4.33
N ILE A 716 16.28 6.49 -5.14
CA ILE A 716 16.09 5.23 -5.87
C ILE A 716 16.18 5.49 -7.37
N LYS A 717 17.03 4.74 -8.07
CA LYS A 717 17.10 4.74 -9.54
C LYS A 717 15.80 4.18 -10.14
N MET A 718 15.12 4.96 -10.96
CA MET A 718 13.87 4.59 -11.61
C MET A 718 13.91 4.84 -13.12
N TYR A 719 13.14 4.04 -13.88
CA TYR A 719 12.90 4.20 -15.32
C TYR A 719 11.51 4.78 -15.57
N ARG A 720 11.39 5.75 -16.47
CA ARG A 720 10.11 6.34 -16.85
C ARG A 720 9.43 5.47 -17.90
N VAL A 721 8.22 5.00 -17.64
CA VAL A 721 7.46 4.12 -18.56
C VAL A 721 6.27 4.81 -19.23
N ALA A 722 5.84 5.96 -18.69
CA ALA A 722 4.88 6.88 -19.31
C ALA A 722 4.97 8.26 -18.65
N THR A 723 4.18 9.24 -19.12
CA THR A 723 4.09 10.55 -18.48
C THR A 723 3.75 10.41 -17.01
N ASN A 724 4.66 10.92 -16.15
CA ASN A 724 4.53 10.84 -14.70
C ASN A 724 4.36 9.40 -14.15
N MET A 725 4.93 8.40 -14.83
CA MET A 725 4.88 6.99 -14.42
C MET A 725 6.29 6.40 -14.47
N TRP A 726 6.76 5.91 -13.32
CA TRP A 726 8.12 5.45 -13.08
C TRP A 726 8.12 4.09 -12.39
N VAL A 727 9.10 3.26 -12.72
CA VAL A 727 9.31 1.95 -12.10
C VAL A 727 10.72 1.82 -11.55
N LYS A 728 10.89 1.08 -10.46
CA LYS A 728 12.19 0.88 -9.83
C LYS A 728 13.09 0.02 -10.73
N ALA A 729 14.34 0.45 -10.91
CA ALA A 729 15.30 -0.29 -11.74
C ALA A 729 15.52 -1.74 -11.26
N GLY A 730 15.50 -1.99 -9.95
CA GLY A 730 15.64 -3.34 -9.38
C GLY A 730 14.44 -4.27 -9.57
N GLU A 731 13.34 -3.79 -10.14
CA GLU A 731 12.12 -4.58 -10.39
C GLU A 731 11.93 -4.90 -11.87
N VAL A 732 12.89 -4.52 -12.71
CA VAL A 732 12.90 -4.74 -14.16
C VAL A 732 14.22 -5.41 -14.59
N LYS A 733 14.23 -5.98 -15.78
CA LYS A 733 15.41 -6.60 -16.39
C LYS A 733 15.63 -5.97 -17.77
N ASP A 734 16.91 -5.82 -18.11
CA ASP A 734 17.39 -5.39 -19.42
C ASP A 734 17.33 -6.54 -20.45
#